data_AF-A0A316Z043-F1
#
_entry.id   AF-A0A316Z043-F1
#
_cell.length_a   1.000
_cell.length_b   1.000
_cell.length_c   1.000
_cell.angle_alpha   90.00
_cell.angle_beta   90.00
_cell.angle_gamma   90.00
#
_symmetry.space_group_name_H-M   'P 1'
#
loop_
_entity.id
_entity.type
_entity.pdbx_description
1 polymer ?
#
loop_
_entity_poly.entity_id
_entity_poly.type
_entity_poly.pdbx_seq_one_letter_code
_entity_poly.pdbx_strand_id
1 'polypeptide(L)'
;MASRRSSRGDASDTGVAGSAAARLVLAFELRQKDLSAVVIADASPEAIYADRVTFDEDFPEHLTKNGVYSAPRTEEHGPSSLMPVEMIVKALDLLLDRLHSAPHIRLSQVRAIGIAAVSPLAVFLAPQAAALLSSLHPSRRIHKQLGHDFFSVPFSSTPQDESTTSELLAIERALETACLPRESNSASEQASGFSFHLGTPGTDLVTKAKLRERRKLLHAELASRLGAVPDLAGFPAQLLKVRRGRAVGFVGEPGKAPAAWSNTAHITTAGGLLRALLVGRFESLAPCDAAATGIYNPHEASWDAMLLGIVSGDQESALRRMLATVHAIDAPGEVHASSWLVRRYGFAEDCIVAPALPLDVAAFIGLSPRPTDVGVSFGETDVLALPVRSFIADAQHQLLPNPLAAQDAAMPRWLAIVRWPGGGVARQIIRDVYTNGRWSTFRQLVNAVSVGGQVSLDDKRYALFDGAAKAFYKFEHGARVAELTDVRANARCVVEGQVLAMRAAASRLAHADAEPSGRQYGGTAGALSFDAHEWSHLPQRWLAWGKASANEAIAELFSLTLGAPLLCHEADVFAARSAADGIVEAQQPTRGSRPASAASSAATSLNASIASASRACVGAALFARSQLPKLASDPVTVEQPASLAQSA
;
A
#
# COMPACT_ATOMS: atom_id res chain seq x y z
N MET A 1 20.58 76.71 38.43
CA MET A 1 21.56 76.21 37.43
C MET A 1 21.43 74.70 37.34
N ALA A 2 21.45 74.16 36.11
CA ALA A 2 21.28 72.76 35.69
C ALA A 2 19.86 72.16 35.79
N SER A 3 19.26 71.96 34.62
CA SER A 3 17.91 71.46 34.34
C SER A 3 17.98 70.01 33.86
N ARG A 4 17.04 69.18 34.33
CA ARG A 4 16.79 67.80 33.86
C ARG A 4 16.28 67.80 32.42
N ARG A 5 16.87 66.97 31.54
CA ARG A 5 16.27 66.54 30.27
C ARG A 5 16.48 65.05 30.05
N SER A 6 15.35 64.38 29.86
CA SER A 6 15.19 63.04 29.29
C SER A 6 15.48 63.05 27.79
N SER A 7 16.31 62.15 27.29
CA SER A 7 16.52 61.93 25.85
C SER A 7 15.58 60.85 25.32
N ARG A 8 14.72 61.26 24.38
CA ARG A 8 14.06 60.40 23.39
C ARG A 8 15.12 59.74 22.51
N GLY A 9 14.95 58.45 22.22
CA GLY A 9 15.62 57.76 21.12
C GLY A 9 14.54 57.17 20.20
N ASP A 10 14.56 57.60 18.94
CA ASP A 10 13.67 57.18 17.86
C ASP A 10 13.71 55.66 17.66
N ALA A 11 12.54 55.02 17.69
CA ALA A 11 12.35 53.69 17.15
C ALA A 11 12.17 53.82 15.64
N SER A 12 13.21 53.53 14.88
CA SER A 12 13.13 53.37 13.44
C SER A 12 12.33 52.11 13.11
N ASP A 13 11.15 52.36 12.58
CA ASP A 13 10.27 51.47 11.85
C ASP A 13 11.02 50.80 10.68
N THR A 14 11.64 49.64 10.94
CA THR A 14 12.04 48.73 9.87
C THR A 14 10.86 47.83 9.57
N GLY A 15 10.00 48.33 8.67
CA GLY A 15 8.92 47.58 8.07
C GLY A 15 9.44 46.22 7.59
N VAL A 16 8.89 45.17 8.20
CA VAL A 16 9.02 43.79 7.73
C VAL A 16 8.38 43.77 6.34
N ALA A 17 9.21 43.76 5.31
CA ALA A 17 8.81 43.37 3.97
C ALA A 17 8.04 42.05 4.09
N GLY A 18 6.79 42.05 3.62
CA GLY A 18 5.84 40.96 3.84
C GLY A 18 6.44 39.59 3.53
N SER A 19 6.61 38.77 4.57
CA SER A 19 6.85 37.33 4.40
C SER A 19 5.76 36.80 3.48
N ALA A 20 6.12 36.38 2.28
CA ALA A 20 5.23 35.62 1.41
C ALA A 20 4.62 34.50 2.27
N ALA A 21 3.29 34.46 2.36
CA ALA A 21 2.61 33.51 3.22
C ALA A 21 3.00 32.09 2.78
N ALA A 22 3.65 31.32 3.67
CA ALA A 22 4.13 29.98 3.35
C ALA A 22 2.99 29.12 2.76
N ARG A 23 3.22 28.50 1.58
CA ARG A 23 2.29 27.54 0.98
C ARG A 23 2.37 26.23 1.75
N LEU A 24 1.22 25.62 2.05
CA LEU A 24 1.12 24.35 2.74
C LEU A 24 0.56 23.27 1.82
N VAL A 25 0.95 22.03 2.08
CA VAL A 25 0.39 20.84 1.44
C VAL A 25 -0.10 19.90 2.53
N LEU A 26 -1.37 19.52 2.43
CA LEU A 26 -2.01 18.56 3.32
C LEU A 26 -2.00 17.19 2.64
N ALA A 27 -1.90 16.12 3.40
CA ALA A 27 -2.17 14.78 2.89
C ALA A 27 -2.93 13.94 3.89
N PHE A 28 -3.70 12.99 3.37
CA PHE A 28 -4.39 11.97 4.12
C PHE A 28 -3.88 10.59 3.76
N GLU A 29 -3.74 9.73 4.76
CA GLU A 29 -3.40 8.32 4.59
C GLU A 29 -4.48 7.45 5.24
N LEU A 30 -5.20 6.68 4.43
CA LEU A 30 -6.20 5.72 4.89
C LEU A 30 -5.60 4.32 4.97
N ARG A 31 -5.53 3.79 6.19
CA ARG A 31 -5.17 2.40 6.48
C ARG A 31 -6.39 1.65 6.99
N GLN A 32 -6.26 0.33 7.12
CA GLN A 32 -7.35 -0.52 7.61
C GLN A 32 -7.88 -0.10 9.00
N LYS A 33 -7.02 0.42 9.86
CA LYS A 33 -7.32 0.71 11.28
C LYS A 33 -7.42 2.19 11.64
N ASP A 34 -7.02 3.07 10.73
CA ASP A 34 -6.93 4.50 11.01
C ASP A 34 -6.94 5.35 9.74
N LEU A 35 -7.28 6.63 9.92
CA LEU A 35 -7.01 7.69 8.97
C LEU A 35 -5.99 8.64 9.61
N SER A 36 -4.93 8.97 8.90
CA SER A 36 -3.88 9.89 9.37
C SER A 36 -3.81 11.12 8.47
N ALA A 37 -3.39 12.26 9.03
CA ALA A 37 -3.14 13.49 8.28
C ALA A 37 -1.73 14.01 8.55
N VAL A 38 -1.09 14.58 7.52
CA VAL A 38 0.20 15.28 7.62
C VAL A 38 0.10 16.61 6.89
N VAL A 39 0.70 17.66 7.43
CA VAL A 39 0.93 18.92 6.72
C VAL A 39 2.42 19.14 6.57
N ILE A 40 2.85 19.46 5.36
CA ILE A 40 4.22 19.90 5.03
C ILE A 40 4.18 21.34 4.51
N ALA A 41 5.30 22.05 4.65
CA ALA A 41 5.50 23.30 3.92
C ALA A 41 5.91 22.98 2.47
N ASP A 42 5.49 23.79 1.51
CA ASP A 42 5.88 23.60 0.10
C ASP A 42 7.42 23.52 -0.06
N ALA A 43 8.13 24.40 0.66
CA ALA A 43 9.59 24.49 0.67
C ALA A 43 10.33 23.35 1.39
N SER A 44 9.66 22.47 2.14
CA SER A 44 10.32 21.41 2.91
C SER A 44 9.54 20.09 2.88
N PRO A 45 10.19 18.93 2.71
CA PRO A 45 9.51 17.64 2.81
C PRO A 45 9.16 17.25 4.25
N GLU A 46 9.59 18.03 5.25
CA GLU A 46 9.35 17.73 6.66
C GLU A 46 7.92 18.07 7.10
N ALA A 47 7.34 17.17 7.89
CA ALA A 47 6.02 17.35 8.48
C ALA A 47 6.07 18.43 9.58
N ILE A 48 5.23 19.45 9.44
CA ILE A 48 5.02 20.50 10.44
C ILE A 48 3.79 20.22 11.32
N TYR A 49 2.94 19.29 10.87
CA TYR A 49 1.79 18.77 11.62
C TYR A 49 1.59 17.31 11.24
N ALA A 50 1.21 16.50 12.23
CA ALA A 50 0.70 15.16 12.01
C ALA A 50 -0.40 14.86 13.04
N ASP A 51 -1.42 14.13 12.64
CA ASP A 51 -2.52 13.69 13.49
C ASP A 51 -3.11 12.38 12.97
N ARG A 52 -3.82 11.66 13.82
CA ARG A 52 -4.40 10.35 13.53
C ARG A 52 -5.72 10.16 14.26
N VAL A 53 -6.65 9.53 13.55
CA VAL A 53 -7.88 8.99 14.10
C VAL A 53 -7.83 7.48 13.98
N THR A 54 -7.78 6.79 15.12
CA THR A 54 -7.76 5.32 15.21
C THR A 54 -9.20 4.83 15.34
N PHE A 55 -9.65 3.96 14.44
CA PHE A 55 -11.07 3.58 14.37
C PHE A 55 -11.59 2.93 15.66
N ASP A 56 -10.83 2.03 16.27
CA ASP A 56 -11.25 1.33 17.49
C ASP A 56 -11.32 2.27 18.71
N GLU A 57 -10.43 3.26 18.78
CA GLU A 57 -10.31 4.17 19.93
C GLU A 57 -11.27 5.36 19.81
N ASP A 58 -11.35 5.96 18.63
CA ASP A 58 -12.16 7.15 18.38
C ASP A 58 -13.63 6.80 18.08
N PHE A 59 -13.93 5.57 17.62
CA PHE A 59 -15.28 5.10 17.34
C PHE A 59 -15.62 3.75 18.00
N PRO A 60 -15.56 3.65 19.34
CA PRO A 60 -15.80 2.40 20.06
C PRO A 60 -17.22 1.86 19.85
N GLU A 61 -18.18 2.68 19.39
CA GLU A 61 -19.53 2.22 19.05
C GLU A 61 -19.58 1.24 17.89
N HIS A 62 -18.54 1.21 17.02
CA HIS A 62 -18.46 0.24 15.94
C HIS A 62 -17.96 -1.12 16.41
N LEU A 63 -17.41 -1.28 17.63
CA LEU A 63 -16.95 -2.57 18.17
C LEU A 63 -15.98 -3.32 17.25
N THR A 64 -15.19 -2.59 16.46
CA THR A 64 -14.19 -3.18 15.58
C THR A 64 -12.96 -3.61 16.36
N LYS A 65 -12.16 -4.50 15.75
CA LYS A 65 -10.81 -4.81 16.21
C LYS A 65 -9.85 -4.61 15.06
N ASN A 66 -8.85 -3.76 15.24
CA ASN A 66 -7.99 -3.23 14.19
C ASN A 66 -8.78 -2.65 13.00
N GLY A 67 -9.88 -1.94 13.28
CA GLY A 67 -10.74 -1.31 12.27
C GLY A 67 -11.63 -2.26 11.46
N VAL A 68 -11.66 -3.56 11.79
CA VAL A 68 -12.43 -4.56 11.04
C VAL A 68 -13.30 -5.44 11.93
N TYR A 69 -14.30 -6.05 11.30
CA TYR A 69 -14.95 -7.27 11.76
C TYR A 69 -14.28 -8.46 11.11
N SER A 70 -13.88 -9.43 11.92
CA SER A 70 -13.29 -10.69 11.44
C SER A 70 -14.22 -11.86 11.74
N ALA A 71 -14.49 -12.66 10.71
CA ALA A 71 -15.19 -13.94 10.87
C ALA A 71 -14.21 -15.10 10.59
N PRO A 72 -14.22 -16.17 11.40
CA PRO A 72 -13.35 -17.32 11.18
C PRO A 72 -13.71 -18.04 9.88
N ARG A 73 -12.79 -18.91 9.42
CA ARG A 73 -13.02 -19.83 8.31
C ARG A 73 -14.23 -20.73 8.58
N THR A 74 -15.05 -20.96 7.56
CA THR A 74 -16.13 -21.96 7.55
C THR A 74 -15.80 -23.09 6.58
N GLU A 75 -16.65 -24.12 6.50
CA GLU A 75 -16.50 -25.19 5.49
C GLU A 75 -16.57 -24.64 4.05
N GLU A 76 -17.38 -23.59 3.84
CA GLU A 76 -17.63 -23.02 2.52
C GLU A 76 -16.65 -21.88 2.16
N HIS A 77 -16.17 -21.12 3.15
CA HIS A 77 -15.46 -19.86 2.92
C HIS A 77 -14.24 -19.68 3.82
N GLY A 78 -13.21 -19.00 3.30
CA GLY A 78 -12.09 -18.54 4.10
C GLY A 78 -12.50 -17.45 5.11
N PRO A 79 -11.59 -17.05 6.00
CA PRO A 79 -11.87 -15.99 6.97
C PRO A 79 -12.29 -14.69 6.27
N SER A 80 -13.29 -14.00 6.81
CA SER A 80 -13.73 -12.70 6.30
C SER A 80 -13.08 -11.57 7.09
N SER A 81 -12.77 -10.46 6.43
CA SER A 81 -12.25 -9.25 7.05
C SER A 81 -12.92 -8.02 6.44
N LEU A 82 -13.82 -7.38 7.20
CA LEU A 82 -14.74 -6.37 6.71
C LEU A 82 -14.57 -5.04 7.47
N MET A 83 -14.54 -3.93 6.76
CA MET A 83 -14.44 -2.59 7.32
C MET A 83 -15.75 -1.80 7.12
N PRO A 84 -16.35 -1.24 8.19
CA PRO A 84 -17.43 -0.26 8.08
C PRO A 84 -16.96 1.00 7.33
N VAL A 85 -17.44 1.23 6.11
CA VAL A 85 -16.95 2.35 5.27
C VAL A 85 -17.37 3.73 5.79
N GLU A 86 -18.40 3.80 6.63
CA GLU A 86 -18.80 5.03 7.31
C GLU A 86 -17.71 5.58 8.25
N MET A 87 -16.86 4.71 8.83
CA MET A 87 -15.76 5.15 9.69
C MET A 87 -14.76 6.03 8.94
N ILE A 88 -14.57 5.82 7.62
CA ILE A 88 -13.73 6.68 6.77
C ILE A 88 -14.28 8.12 6.79
N VAL A 89 -15.59 8.27 6.64
CA VAL A 89 -16.26 9.58 6.60
C VAL A 89 -16.17 10.27 7.96
N LYS A 90 -16.48 9.54 9.05
CA LYS A 90 -16.38 10.07 10.42
C LYS A 90 -14.94 10.50 10.75
N ALA A 91 -13.95 9.71 10.35
CA ALA A 91 -12.55 10.01 10.59
C ALA A 91 -12.10 11.26 9.83
N LEU A 92 -12.54 11.44 8.58
CA LEU A 92 -12.24 12.63 7.81
C LEU A 92 -12.82 13.89 8.46
N ASP A 93 -14.08 13.85 8.91
CA ASP A 93 -14.69 14.96 9.65
C ASP A 93 -13.91 15.32 10.92
N LEU A 94 -13.51 14.30 11.69
CA LEU A 94 -12.78 14.50 12.95
C LEU A 94 -11.38 15.08 12.73
N LEU A 95 -10.64 14.60 11.72
CA LEU A 95 -9.33 15.16 11.37
C LEU A 95 -9.43 16.58 10.84
N LEU A 96 -10.43 16.90 10.01
CA LEU A 96 -10.64 18.25 9.50
C LEU A 96 -10.98 19.24 10.63
N ASP A 97 -11.81 18.83 11.59
CA ASP A 97 -12.12 19.66 12.77
C ASP A 97 -10.87 19.88 13.65
N ARG A 98 -10.05 18.84 13.86
CA ARG A 98 -8.77 18.95 14.61
C ARG A 98 -7.77 19.85 13.90
N LEU A 99 -7.61 19.69 12.58
CA LEU A 99 -6.76 20.53 11.73
C LEU A 99 -7.20 22.00 11.75
N HIS A 100 -8.51 22.27 11.65
CA HIS A 100 -9.05 23.63 11.70
C HIS A 100 -8.83 24.29 13.07
N SER A 101 -8.79 23.50 14.13
CA SER A 101 -8.53 23.98 15.50
C SER A 101 -7.04 24.08 15.84
N ALA A 102 -6.14 23.63 14.95
CA ALA A 102 -4.71 23.61 15.22
C ALA A 102 -4.11 25.03 15.10
N PRO A 103 -3.48 25.58 16.16
CA PRO A 103 -3.12 27.00 16.22
C PRO A 103 -2.02 27.42 15.24
N HIS A 104 -1.23 26.49 14.72
CA HIS A 104 -0.10 26.75 13.82
C HIS A 104 -0.40 26.40 12.36
N ILE A 105 -1.60 25.90 12.04
CA ILE A 105 -2.00 25.53 10.69
C ILE A 105 -3.12 26.45 10.22
N ARG A 106 -2.85 27.23 9.17
CA ARG A 106 -3.89 28.03 8.50
C ARG A 106 -4.33 27.31 7.24
N LEU A 107 -5.56 26.80 7.24
CA LEU A 107 -6.10 26.04 6.10
C LEU A 107 -6.21 26.90 4.82
N SER A 108 -6.29 28.22 4.94
CA SER A 108 -6.23 29.16 3.81
C SER A 108 -4.88 29.19 3.10
N GLN A 109 -3.84 28.59 3.70
CA GLN A 109 -2.53 28.43 3.08
C GLN A 109 -2.35 27.07 2.40
N VAL A 110 -3.28 26.13 2.58
CA VAL A 110 -3.22 24.81 1.94
C VAL A 110 -3.54 24.97 0.46
N ARG A 111 -2.57 24.64 -0.39
CA ARG A 111 -2.69 24.75 -1.86
C ARG A 111 -2.88 23.41 -2.55
N ALA A 112 -2.53 22.30 -1.89
CA ALA A 112 -2.72 20.97 -2.42
C ALA A 112 -3.10 19.98 -1.32
N ILE A 113 -3.91 18.99 -1.68
CA ILE A 113 -4.26 17.83 -0.84
C ILE A 113 -3.84 16.53 -1.53
N GLY A 114 -2.99 15.75 -0.88
CA GLY A 114 -2.60 14.40 -1.28
C GLY A 114 -3.42 13.31 -0.60
N ILE A 115 -3.54 12.15 -1.26
CA ILE A 115 -4.30 11.02 -0.74
C ILE A 115 -3.51 9.73 -0.98
N ALA A 116 -3.25 8.97 0.09
CA ALA A 116 -2.83 7.57 0.03
C ALA A 116 -3.90 6.70 0.68
N ALA A 117 -4.22 5.56 0.08
CA ALA A 117 -5.24 4.67 0.63
C ALA A 117 -4.92 3.20 0.43
N VAL A 118 -5.39 2.39 1.38
CA VAL A 118 -5.34 0.94 1.31
C VAL A 118 -6.01 0.46 0.01
N SER A 119 -5.32 -0.41 -0.73
CA SER A 119 -5.75 -0.92 -2.02
C SER A 119 -5.46 -2.43 -2.08
N PRO A 120 -6.34 -3.25 -2.71
CA PRO A 120 -7.57 -2.85 -3.39
C PRO A 120 -8.80 -2.94 -2.47
N LEU A 121 -9.29 -1.81 -1.94
CA LEU A 121 -10.53 -1.76 -1.15
C LEU A 121 -11.66 -1.11 -1.96
N ALA A 122 -12.64 -1.93 -2.37
CA ALA A 122 -13.78 -1.49 -3.17
C ALA A 122 -14.88 -0.85 -2.30
N VAL A 123 -15.44 0.27 -2.75
CA VAL A 123 -16.55 0.99 -2.10
C VAL A 123 -17.72 1.05 -3.07
N PHE A 124 -18.91 0.64 -2.60
CA PHE A 124 -20.13 0.58 -3.40
C PHE A 124 -21.11 1.66 -2.92
N LEU A 125 -21.56 2.49 -3.87
CA LEU A 125 -22.29 3.72 -3.60
C LEU A 125 -23.63 3.70 -4.30
N ALA A 126 -24.66 4.18 -3.58
CA ALA A 126 -26.02 4.18 -4.09
C ALA A 126 -26.27 5.31 -5.10
N PRO A 127 -27.37 5.26 -5.89
CA PRO A 127 -27.70 6.26 -6.90
C PRO A 127 -27.71 7.71 -6.40
N GLN A 128 -28.08 7.94 -5.14
CA GLN A 128 -28.20 9.28 -4.56
C GLN A 128 -26.86 9.88 -4.16
N ALA A 129 -25.77 9.08 -4.11
CA ALA A 129 -24.48 9.51 -3.58
C ALA A 129 -23.90 10.74 -4.30
N ALA A 130 -24.04 10.81 -5.63
CA ALA A 130 -23.55 11.95 -6.42
C ALA A 130 -24.29 13.26 -6.07
N ALA A 131 -25.62 13.18 -5.87
CA ALA A 131 -26.44 14.32 -5.48
C ALA A 131 -26.13 14.78 -4.04
N LEU A 132 -25.86 13.84 -3.13
CA LEU A 132 -25.47 14.15 -1.75
C LEU A 132 -24.11 14.85 -1.68
N LEU A 133 -23.11 14.39 -2.43
CA LEU A 133 -21.78 15.02 -2.46
C LEU A 133 -21.82 16.45 -3.00
N SER A 134 -22.60 16.68 -4.06
CA SER A 134 -22.70 18.01 -4.70
C SER A 134 -23.53 19.02 -3.90
N SER A 135 -24.29 18.58 -2.90
CA SER A 135 -25.20 19.42 -2.09
C SER A 135 -24.77 19.58 -0.62
N LEU A 136 -23.51 19.26 -0.29
CA LEU A 136 -22.98 19.39 1.07
C LEU A 136 -23.09 20.83 1.60
N HIS A 137 -23.70 20.99 2.78
CA HIS A 137 -23.90 22.26 3.46
C HIS A 137 -22.79 22.55 4.48
N PRO A 138 -22.16 23.74 4.46
CA PRO A 138 -20.97 24.04 5.27
C PRO A 138 -21.23 24.07 6.78
N SER A 139 -22.46 24.28 7.23
CA SER A 139 -22.78 24.29 8.67
C SER A 139 -22.72 22.91 9.34
N ARG A 140 -22.70 21.81 8.57
CA ARG A 140 -22.73 20.45 9.09
C ARG A 140 -21.50 19.65 8.63
N ARG A 141 -21.13 18.66 9.44
CA ARG A 141 -20.15 17.61 9.13
C ARG A 141 -20.66 16.71 8.00
N ILE A 142 -19.77 16.06 7.24
CA ILE A 142 -20.15 15.21 6.10
C ILE A 142 -20.97 14.00 6.58
N HIS A 143 -20.51 13.27 7.61
CA HIS A 143 -21.19 12.05 8.07
C HIS A 143 -22.62 12.30 8.60
N LYS A 144 -22.98 13.53 8.97
CA LYS A 144 -24.36 13.90 9.36
C LYS A 144 -25.27 14.23 8.18
N GLN A 145 -24.69 14.39 6.99
CA GLN A 145 -25.36 14.73 5.75
C GLN A 145 -25.47 13.54 4.82
N LEU A 146 -24.52 12.61 4.91
CA LEU A 146 -24.62 11.32 4.25
C LEU A 146 -25.66 10.48 5.01
N GLY A 147 -26.80 10.24 4.36
CA GLY A 147 -27.84 9.37 4.91
C GLY A 147 -27.50 7.88 4.74
N HIS A 148 -28.40 7.01 5.20
CA HIS A 148 -28.28 5.56 5.02
C HIS A 148 -28.17 5.12 3.54
N ASP A 149 -28.68 5.94 2.61
CA ASP A 149 -28.66 5.69 1.17
C ASP A 149 -27.36 6.15 0.48
N PHE A 150 -26.29 6.45 1.22
CA PHE A 150 -25.02 6.81 0.59
C PHE A 150 -24.24 5.58 0.12
N PHE A 151 -24.13 4.57 0.98
CA PHE A 151 -23.44 3.32 0.68
C PHE A 151 -24.45 2.22 0.37
N SER A 152 -24.34 1.59 -0.80
CA SER A 152 -25.15 0.42 -1.12
C SER A 152 -24.62 -0.85 -0.45
N VAL A 153 -23.32 -0.88 -0.14
CA VAL A 153 -22.65 -1.89 0.69
C VAL A 153 -21.94 -1.19 1.85
N PRO A 154 -22.44 -1.29 3.09
CA PRO A 154 -21.89 -0.54 4.23
C PRO A 154 -20.64 -1.17 4.84
N PHE A 155 -20.30 -2.41 4.48
CA PHE A 155 -19.08 -3.08 4.93
C PHE A 155 -18.29 -3.63 3.73
N SER A 156 -17.11 -3.08 3.52
CA SER A 156 -16.23 -3.48 2.42
C SER A 156 -15.18 -4.48 2.89
N SER A 157 -14.91 -5.49 2.08
CA SER A 157 -13.81 -6.43 2.32
C SER A 157 -12.47 -5.71 2.25
N THR A 158 -11.57 -6.05 3.17
CA THR A 158 -10.21 -5.51 3.22
C THR A 158 -9.23 -6.39 2.43
N PRO A 159 -7.99 -5.94 2.18
CA PRO A 159 -6.95 -6.78 1.58
C PRO A 159 -6.62 -8.08 2.35
N GLN A 160 -7.10 -8.22 3.59
CA GLN A 160 -6.94 -9.41 4.42
C GLN A 160 -8.12 -10.39 4.31
N ASP A 161 -9.13 -10.10 3.48
CA ASP A 161 -10.29 -10.95 3.28
C ASP A 161 -9.95 -12.16 2.38
N GLU A 162 -10.23 -13.37 2.88
CA GLU A 162 -10.00 -14.64 2.18
C GLU A 162 -11.34 -15.35 1.84
N SER A 163 -12.47 -14.65 1.91
CA SER A 163 -13.82 -15.24 1.86
C SER A 163 -14.36 -15.50 0.44
N THR A 164 -13.56 -15.23 -0.58
CA THR A 164 -13.92 -15.22 -2.01
C THR A 164 -13.31 -16.37 -2.81
N THR A 165 -12.84 -17.44 -2.15
CA THR A 165 -12.25 -18.60 -2.83
C THR A 165 -13.15 -19.15 -3.94
N SER A 166 -14.46 -19.25 -3.71
CA SER A 166 -15.43 -19.72 -4.72
C SER A 166 -15.56 -18.80 -5.93
N GLU A 167 -15.42 -17.50 -5.75
CA GLU A 167 -15.50 -16.47 -6.78
C GLU A 167 -14.23 -16.45 -7.59
N LEU A 168 -13.07 -16.47 -6.93
CA LEU A 168 -11.79 -16.53 -7.60
C LEU A 168 -11.69 -17.78 -8.48
N LEU A 169 -12.07 -18.95 -7.96
CA LEU A 169 -12.11 -20.19 -8.75
C LEU A 169 -13.09 -20.10 -9.94
N ALA A 170 -14.23 -19.44 -9.78
CA ALA A 170 -15.18 -19.25 -10.87
C ALA A 170 -14.63 -18.33 -11.96
N ILE A 171 -13.94 -17.25 -11.56
CA ILE A 171 -13.25 -16.33 -12.46
C ILE A 171 -12.13 -17.05 -13.21
N GLU A 172 -11.27 -17.79 -12.50
CA GLU A 172 -10.18 -18.57 -13.12
C GLU A 172 -10.70 -19.55 -14.17
N ARG A 173 -11.77 -20.31 -13.87
CA ARG A 173 -12.38 -21.25 -14.83
C ARG A 173 -12.96 -20.56 -16.07
N ALA A 174 -13.62 -19.42 -15.86
CA ALA A 174 -14.19 -18.65 -16.97
C ALA A 174 -13.09 -18.06 -17.87
N LEU A 175 -12.02 -17.54 -17.27
CA LEU A 175 -10.86 -17.05 -18.01
C LEU A 175 -10.10 -18.17 -18.73
N GLU A 176 -9.93 -19.33 -18.10
CA GLU A 176 -9.32 -20.50 -18.72
C GLU A 176 -10.10 -20.92 -19.97
N THR A 177 -11.44 -20.91 -19.91
CA THR A 177 -12.31 -21.22 -21.05
C THR A 177 -12.20 -20.18 -22.17
N ALA A 178 -11.97 -18.91 -21.82
CA ALA A 178 -11.92 -17.80 -22.76
C ALA A 178 -10.54 -17.59 -23.39
N CYS A 179 -9.46 -17.84 -22.64
CA CYS A 179 -8.08 -17.49 -23.03
C CYS A 179 -7.28 -18.70 -23.54
N LEU A 180 -7.54 -19.91 -23.02
CA LEU A 180 -6.73 -21.07 -23.36
C LEU A 180 -7.44 -21.93 -24.42
N PRO A 181 -6.71 -22.48 -25.42
CA PRO A 181 -7.30 -23.35 -26.42
C PRO A 181 -7.93 -24.59 -25.76
N ARG A 182 -9.08 -25.02 -26.31
CA ARG A 182 -9.70 -26.29 -25.92
C ARG A 182 -8.73 -27.41 -26.30
N GLU A 183 -8.47 -28.33 -25.37
CA GLU A 183 -7.69 -29.52 -25.69
C GLU A 183 -8.40 -30.23 -26.86
N SER A 184 -7.67 -30.45 -27.96
CA SER A 184 -8.13 -31.37 -28.99
C SER A 184 -8.10 -32.75 -28.35
N ASN A 185 -9.27 -33.28 -27.98
CA ASN A 185 -9.40 -34.67 -27.57
C ASN A 185 -8.89 -35.55 -28.73
N SER A 186 -7.63 -35.96 -28.67
CA SER A 186 -7.19 -37.12 -29.43
C SER A 186 -7.99 -38.31 -28.89
N ALA A 187 -8.85 -38.83 -29.76
CA ALA A 187 -9.84 -39.86 -29.51
C ALA A 187 -9.38 -41.00 -28.57
N SER A 188 -9.95 -41.05 -27.36
CA SER A 188 -10.43 -42.29 -26.72
C SER A 188 -11.07 -42.03 -25.34
N GLU A 189 -11.97 -41.05 -25.20
CA GLU A 189 -12.85 -40.97 -24.02
C GLU A 189 -14.25 -40.57 -24.48
N GLN A 190 -14.94 -41.51 -25.13
CA GLN A 190 -16.39 -41.49 -25.22
C GLN A 190 -16.93 -42.77 -24.56
N ALA A 191 -18.00 -42.57 -23.80
CA ALA A 191 -18.88 -43.56 -23.20
C ALA A 191 -18.41 -44.24 -21.90
N SER A 192 -18.65 -43.57 -20.77
CA SER A 192 -19.47 -44.13 -19.69
C SER A 192 -19.74 -43.05 -18.64
N GLY A 193 -20.98 -42.93 -18.18
CA GLY A 193 -21.31 -42.07 -17.05
C GLY A 193 -20.52 -42.52 -15.83
N PHE A 194 -19.55 -41.72 -15.40
CA PHE A 194 -18.71 -42.02 -14.24
C PHE A 194 -18.98 -41.03 -13.12
N SER A 195 -19.63 -41.57 -12.08
CA SER A 195 -19.61 -41.06 -10.72
C SER A 195 -18.16 -40.86 -10.26
N PHE A 196 -17.87 -39.72 -9.64
CA PHE A 196 -16.60 -39.41 -9.01
C PHE A 196 -16.31 -40.40 -7.86
N HIS A 197 -15.53 -41.44 -8.11
CA HIS A 197 -14.90 -42.22 -7.05
C HIS A 197 -13.42 -41.84 -6.91
N LEU A 198 -13.12 -41.11 -5.83
CA LEU A 198 -11.77 -40.95 -5.27
C LEU A 198 -11.21 -42.34 -4.92
N GLY A 199 -10.09 -42.75 -5.53
CA GLY A 199 -9.53 -44.07 -5.20
C GLY A 199 -8.16 -44.47 -5.74
N THR A 200 -7.56 -43.76 -6.72
CA THR A 200 -6.24 -44.16 -7.27
C THR A 200 -5.19 -43.06 -7.06
N PRO A 201 -4.12 -43.31 -6.28
CA PRO A 201 -3.12 -42.28 -5.94
C PRO A 201 -2.36 -41.68 -7.14
N GLY A 202 -2.20 -42.43 -8.23
CA GLY A 202 -1.40 -42.02 -9.40
C GLY A 202 -2.12 -41.10 -10.40
N THR A 203 -3.42 -41.27 -10.61
CA THR A 203 -4.21 -40.45 -11.56
C THR A 203 -4.48 -39.05 -11.01
N ASP A 204 -4.62 -38.93 -9.68
CA ASP A 204 -4.82 -37.66 -8.98
C ASP A 204 -3.58 -36.75 -9.06
N LEU A 205 -2.37 -37.32 -9.04
CA LEU A 205 -1.11 -36.56 -9.17
C LEU A 205 -0.91 -35.98 -10.58
N VAL A 206 -1.13 -36.78 -11.62
CA VAL A 206 -1.03 -36.31 -13.02
C VAL A 206 -2.09 -35.24 -13.31
N THR A 207 -3.31 -35.42 -12.80
CA THR A 207 -4.39 -34.44 -12.93
C THR A 207 -4.07 -33.15 -12.19
N LYS A 208 -3.56 -33.22 -10.95
CA LYS A 208 -3.11 -32.05 -10.18
C LYS A 208 -1.93 -31.32 -10.84
N ALA A 209 -0.99 -32.04 -11.45
CA ALA A 209 0.13 -31.46 -12.18
C ALA A 209 -0.36 -30.69 -13.42
N LYS A 210 -1.24 -31.31 -14.23
CA LYS A 210 -1.86 -30.65 -15.39
C LYS A 210 -2.63 -29.39 -14.99
N LEU A 211 -3.43 -29.45 -13.92
CA LEU A 211 -4.17 -28.28 -13.40
C LEU A 211 -3.23 -27.15 -12.96
N ARG A 212 -2.10 -27.47 -12.33
CA ARG A 212 -1.08 -26.47 -11.95
C ARG A 212 -0.47 -25.82 -13.17
N GLU A 213 -0.13 -26.57 -14.21
CA GLU A 213 0.41 -26.01 -15.46
C GLU A 213 -0.61 -25.13 -16.17
N ARG A 214 -1.88 -25.54 -16.27
CA ARG A 214 -2.93 -24.68 -16.85
C ARG A 214 -3.13 -23.39 -16.07
N ARG A 215 -3.10 -23.46 -14.73
CA ARG A 215 -3.16 -22.26 -13.88
C ARG A 215 -1.97 -21.32 -14.13
N LYS A 216 -0.75 -21.85 -14.27
CA LYS A 216 0.43 -21.05 -14.61
C LYS A 216 0.27 -20.34 -15.95
N LEU A 217 -0.20 -21.04 -16.99
CA LEU A 217 -0.46 -20.46 -18.31
C LEU A 217 -1.52 -19.34 -18.24
N LEU A 218 -2.61 -19.58 -17.50
CA LEU A 218 -3.63 -18.57 -17.28
C LEU A 218 -3.07 -17.33 -16.56
N HIS A 219 -2.30 -17.52 -15.49
CA HIS A 219 -1.71 -16.42 -14.73
C HIS A 219 -0.72 -15.63 -15.58
N ALA A 220 0.06 -16.29 -16.44
CA ALA A 220 0.97 -15.62 -17.38
C ALA A 220 0.20 -14.76 -18.42
N GLU A 221 -0.90 -15.29 -18.96
CA GLU A 221 -1.76 -14.55 -19.88
C GLU A 221 -2.34 -13.29 -19.22
N LEU A 222 -2.86 -13.42 -17.99
CA LEU A 222 -3.42 -12.28 -17.25
C LEU A 222 -2.36 -11.25 -16.89
N ALA A 223 -1.18 -11.69 -16.45
CA ALA A 223 -0.05 -10.81 -16.19
C ALA A 223 0.37 -10.05 -17.46
N SER A 224 0.33 -10.69 -18.65
CA SER A 224 0.65 -10.04 -19.92
C SER A 224 -0.33 -8.95 -20.32
N ARG A 225 -1.60 -9.10 -19.94
CA ARG A 225 -2.68 -8.16 -20.30
C ARG A 225 -2.83 -7.04 -19.29
N LEU A 226 -2.78 -7.36 -18.01
CA LEU A 226 -3.16 -6.46 -16.92
C LEU A 226 -1.98 -6.03 -16.05
N GLY A 227 -0.84 -6.71 -16.17
CA GLY A 227 0.27 -6.56 -15.24
C GLY A 227 -0.08 -7.10 -13.84
N ALA A 228 -1.14 -7.89 -13.71
CA ALA A 228 -1.63 -8.39 -12.44
C ALA A 228 -2.36 -9.73 -12.62
N VAL A 229 -2.47 -10.48 -11.53
CA VAL A 229 -3.27 -11.71 -11.45
C VAL A 229 -4.40 -11.49 -10.44
N PRO A 230 -5.63 -11.95 -10.70
CA PRO A 230 -6.71 -11.90 -9.72
C PRO A 230 -6.33 -12.63 -8.43
N ASP A 231 -6.61 -12.02 -7.29
CA ASP A 231 -6.43 -12.60 -5.96
C ASP A 231 -7.76 -12.61 -5.18
N LEU A 232 -7.73 -13.13 -3.95
CA LEU A 232 -8.93 -13.29 -3.11
C LEU A 232 -9.52 -11.92 -2.72
N ALA A 233 -8.67 -10.97 -2.31
CA ALA A 233 -9.13 -9.67 -1.85
C ALA A 233 -9.38 -8.67 -2.99
N GLY A 234 -8.98 -9.00 -4.22
CA GLY A 234 -9.00 -8.12 -5.39
C GLY A 234 -10.41 -7.78 -5.88
N PHE A 235 -10.50 -6.69 -6.64
CA PHE A 235 -11.77 -6.21 -7.17
C PHE A 235 -12.57 -7.29 -7.92
N PRO A 236 -11.98 -8.13 -8.80
CA PRO A 236 -12.77 -9.11 -9.54
C PRO A 236 -13.58 -10.04 -8.62
N ALA A 237 -12.92 -10.58 -7.60
CA ALA A 237 -13.50 -11.53 -6.67
C ALA A 237 -14.54 -10.85 -5.75
N GLN A 238 -14.25 -9.63 -5.29
CA GLN A 238 -15.16 -8.87 -4.44
C GLN A 238 -16.42 -8.39 -5.18
N LEU A 239 -16.27 -7.91 -6.42
CA LEU A 239 -17.42 -7.55 -7.27
C LEU A 239 -18.33 -8.77 -7.50
N LEU A 240 -17.74 -9.93 -7.80
CA LEU A 240 -18.52 -11.15 -8.01
C LEU A 240 -19.20 -11.62 -6.72
N LYS A 241 -18.56 -11.47 -5.56
CA LYS A 241 -19.12 -11.76 -4.23
C LYS A 241 -20.36 -10.89 -3.96
N VAL A 242 -20.28 -9.58 -4.22
CA VAL A 242 -21.42 -8.67 -4.05
C VAL A 242 -22.55 -9.00 -5.02
N ARG A 243 -22.23 -9.24 -6.30
CA ARG A 243 -23.23 -9.63 -7.31
C ARG A 243 -23.97 -10.92 -6.95
N ARG A 244 -23.27 -11.89 -6.37
CA ARG A 244 -23.86 -13.16 -5.89
C ARG A 244 -24.68 -13.01 -4.60
N GLY A 245 -24.84 -11.80 -4.09
CA GLY A 245 -25.59 -11.56 -2.86
C GLY A 245 -24.85 -12.05 -1.61
N ARG A 246 -23.52 -12.05 -1.62
CA ARG A 246 -22.69 -12.38 -0.44
C ARG A 246 -22.06 -11.13 0.20
N ALA A 247 -22.59 -9.94 -0.11
CA ALA A 247 -22.26 -8.71 0.59
C ALA A 247 -22.83 -8.74 2.01
N VAL A 248 -22.06 -8.25 2.99
CA VAL A 248 -22.49 -8.18 4.39
C VAL A 248 -22.98 -6.76 4.67
N GLY A 249 -24.08 -6.60 5.42
CA GLY A 249 -24.39 -5.29 6.01
C GLY A 249 -25.82 -4.84 6.18
N PHE A 250 -26.80 -5.62 5.75
CA PHE A 250 -28.17 -5.43 6.22
C PHE A 250 -28.37 -6.43 7.35
N VAL A 251 -28.71 -5.92 8.54
CA VAL A 251 -28.97 -6.70 9.76
C VAL A 251 -29.64 -8.04 9.43
N GLY A 252 -28.92 -9.15 9.65
CA GLY A 252 -29.49 -10.48 9.94
C GLY A 252 -30.40 -11.17 8.92
N GLU A 253 -30.67 -10.63 7.73
CA GLU A 253 -31.64 -11.24 6.80
C GLU A 253 -31.00 -11.76 5.50
N PRO A 254 -30.95 -13.09 5.30
CA PRO A 254 -30.62 -13.69 4.01
C PRO A 254 -31.63 -13.21 2.96
N GLY A 255 -31.18 -12.53 1.90
CA GLY A 255 -32.04 -12.11 0.78
C GLY A 255 -31.94 -10.64 0.33
N LYS A 256 -31.34 -9.74 1.12
CA LYS A 256 -31.18 -8.31 0.75
C LYS A 256 -29.90 -7.97 -0.02
N ALA A 257 -28.96 -8.90 -0.15
CA ALA A 257 -27.69 -8.64 -0.83
C ALA A 257 -27.77 -8.57 -2.38
N PRO A 258 -28.66 -9.30 -3.09
CA PRO A 258 -28.95 -9.00 -4.49
C PRO A 258 -29.48 -7.57 -4.72
N ALA A 259 -30.18 -7.02 -3.72
CA ALA A 259 -30.63 -5.63 -3.75
C ALA A 259 -29.48 -4.63 -3.58
N ALA A 260 -28.37 -5.00 -2.93
CA ALA A 260 -27.20 -4.13 -2.80
C ALA A 260 -26.54 -3.88 -4.17
N TRP A 261 -26.36 -4.94 -4.97
CA TRP A 261 -25.84 -4.81 -6.34
C TRP A 261 -26.75 -3.95 -7.22
N SER A 262 -28.06 -4.22 -7.22
CA SER A 262 -29.01 -3.44 -8.02
C SER A 262 -29.18 -2.00 -7.52
N ASN A 263 -28.96 -1.73 -6.23
CA ASN A 263 -28.92 -0.39 -5.65
C ASN A 263 -27.52 0.23 -5.67
N THR A 264 -26.59 -0.29 -6.48
CA THR A 264 -25.27 0.35 -6.67
C THR A 264 -25.29 1.12 -7.98
N ALA A 265 -24.91 2.40 -7.93
CA ALA A 265 -24.74 3.23 -9.13
C ALA A 265 -23.27 3.58 -9.39
N HIS A 266 -22.44 3.64 -8.35
CA HIS A 266 -21.03 3.99 -8.46
C HIS A 266 -20.16 3.02 -7.64
N ILE A 267 -19.03 2.63 -8.21
CA ILE A 267 -18.00 1.80 -7.57
C ILE A 267 -16.67 2.50 -7.71
N THR A 268 -15.98 2.68 -6.58
CA THR A 268 -14.66 3.33 -6.53
C THR A 268 -13.74 2.67 -5.50
N THR A 269 -12.48 3.07 -5.46
CA THR A 269 -11.53 2.64 -4.42
C THR A 269 -11.76 3.45 -3.14
N ALA A 270 -11.22 3.00 -2.01
CA ALA A 270 -11.22 3.78 -0.78
C ALA A 270 -10.54 5.15 -0.94
N GLY A 271 -9.47 5.22 -1.75
CA GLY A 271 -8.82 6.47 -2.13
C GLY A 271 -9.72 7.36 -2.98
N GLY A 272 -10.44 6.77 -3.95
CA GLY A 272 -11.45 7.46 -4.75
C GLY A 272 -12.62 8.00 -3.92
N LEU A 273 -13.07 7.27 -2.89
CA LEU A 273 -14.06 7.77 -1.92
C LEU A 273 -13.54 9.00 -1.19
N LEU A 274 -12.33 8.94 -0.62
CA LEU A 274 -11.72 10.09 0.07
C LEU A 274 -11.59 11.31 -0.85
N ARG A 275 -11.15 11.07 -2.09
CA ARG A 275 -11.07 12.14 -3.10
C ARG A 275 -12.43 12.74 -3.37
N ALA A 276 -13.46 11.91 -3.53
CA ALA A 276 -14.82 12.38 -3.79
C ALA A 276 -15.41 13.19 -2.63
N LEU A 277 -15.08 12.83 -1.38
CA LEU A 277 -15.50 13.59 -0.19
C LEU A 277 -14.82 14.96 -0.11
N LEU A 278 -13.54 15.05 -0.49
CA LEU A 278 -12.78 16.31 -0.50
C LEU A 278 -13.21 17.23 -1.63
N VAL A 279 -13.51 16.67 -2.81
CA VAL A 279 -13.90 17.43 -4.03
C VAL A 279 -15.40 17.73 -4.07
N GLY A 280 -16.25 16.93 -3.43
CA GLY A 280 -17.71 17.08 -3.44
C GLY A 280 -18.39 16.51 -4.69
N ARG A 281 -17.70 15.65 -5.45
CA ARG A 281 -18.25 14.86 -6.57
C ARG A 281 -17.33 13.68 -6.88
N PHE A 282 -17.83 12.70 -7.64
CA PHE A 282 -16.98 11.62 -8.13
C PHE A 282 -16.02 12.12 -9.21
N GLU A 283 -14.79 11.65 -9.15
CA GLU A 283 -13.70 12.03 -10.03
C GLU A 283 -12.97 10.80 -10.56
N SER A 284 -12.17 11.00 -11.62
CA SER A 284 -11.39 9.92 -12.21
C SER A 284 -10.32 9.38 -11.26
N LEU A 285 -10.08 8.08 -11.33
CA LEU A 285 -8.98 7.40 -10.66
C LEU A 285 -7.65 7.67 -11.37
N ALA A 286 -6.57 7.61 -10.59
CA ALA A 286 -5.22 7.52 -11.14
C ALA A 286 -5.04 6.18 -11.87
N PRO A 287 -4.32 6.13 -12.99
CA PRO A 287 -3.96 4.88 -13.67
C PRO A 287 -3.28 3.86 -12.75
N CYS A 288 -2.46 4.31 -11.79
CA CYS A 288 -1.85 3.43 -10.79
C CYS A 288 -2.86 2.83 -9.81
N ASP A 289 -3.87 3.60 -9.38
CA ASP A 289 -4.92 3.12 -8.48
C ASP A 289 -5.92 2.23 -9.22
N ALA A 290 -6.24 2.56 -10.48
CA ALA A 290 -7.04 1.71 -11.36
C ALA A 290 -6.34 0.39 -11.67
N ALA A 291 -5.05 0.39 -12.03
CA ALA A 291 -4.26 -0.83 -12.24
C ALA A 291 -4.15 -1.68 -10.96
N ALA A 292 -4.11 -1.03 -9.78
CA ALA A 292 -4.09 -1.72 -8.50
C ALA A 292 -5.34 -2.60 -8.26
N THR A 293 -6.46 -2.32 -8.93
CA THR A 293 -7.68 -3.13 -8.85
C THR A 293 -7.54 -4.52 -9.49
N GLY A 294 -6.60 -4.71 -10.41
CA GLY A 294 -6.44 -5.95 -11.18
C GLY A 294 -7.49 -6.19 -12.26
N ILE A 295 -8.29 -5.16 -12.63
CA ILE A 295 -9.25 -5.22 -13.75
C ILE A 295 -8.87 -4.23 -14.86
N TYR A 296 -8.15 -3.16 -14.54
CA TYR A 296 -7.77 -2.14 -15.50
C TYR A 296 -6.58 -2.60 -16.33
N ASN A 297 -6.68 -2.50 -17.66
CA ASN A 297 -5.58 -2.73 -18.58
C ASN A 297 -4.82 -1.40 -18.77
N PRO A 298 -3.58 -1.28 -18.26
CA PRO A 298 -2.83 -0.03 -18.34
C PRO A 298 -2.24 0.25 -19.72
N HIS A 299 -2.18 -0.73 -20.64
CA HIS A 299 -1.75 -0.52 -22.02
C HIS A 299 -2.84 0.11 -22.87
N GLU A 300 -4.05 -0.45 -22.78
CA GLU A 300 -5.22 0.03 -23.52
C GLU A 300 -5.88 1.24 -22.84
N ALA A 301 -5.41 1.59 -21.64
CA ALA A 301 -5.98 2.60 -20.78
C ALA A 301 -7.50 2.42 -20.54
N SER A 302 -7.95 1.15 -20.45
CA SER A 302 -9.37 0.80 -20.37
C SER A 302 -9.64 -0.32 -19.38
N TRP A 303 -10.88 -0.39 -18.86
CA TRP A 303 -11.32 -1.53 -18.06
C TRP A 303 -11.44 -2.79 -18.93
N ASP A 304 -10.82 -3.90 -18.50
CA ASP A 304 -10.75 -5.14 -19.27
C ASP A 304 -12.15 -5.75 -19.49
N ALA A 305 -12.59 -5.77 -20.75
CA ALA A 305 -13.94 -6.18 -21.10
C ALA A 305 -14.23 -7.65 -20.75
N MET A 306 -13.21 -8.52 -20.79
CA MET A 306 -13.38 -9.94 -20.50
C MET A 306 -13.62 -10.17 -19.00
N LEU A 307 -12.78 -9.58 -18.14
CA LEU A 307 -12.98 -9.65 -16.69
C LEU A 307 -14.30 -8.99 -16.28
N LEU A 308 -14.64 -7.84 -16.87
CA LEU A 308 -15.92 -7.20 -16.61
C LEU A 308 -17.07 -8.14 -16.97
N GLY A 309 -17.07 -8.73 -18.16
CA GLY A 309 -18.11 -9.69 -18.59
C GLY A 309 -18.23 -10.91 -17.67
N ILE A 310 -17.11 -11.46 -17.20
CA ILE A 310 -17.13 -12.60 -16.26
C ILE A 310 -17.73 -12.19 -14.91
N VAL A 311 -17.34 -11.02 -14.40
CA VAL A 311 -17.75 -10.51 -13.10
C VAL A 311 -19.19 -10.02 -13.12
N SER A 312 -19.64 -9.38 -14.20
CA SER A 312 -21.01 -8.84 -14.36
C SER A 312 -22.00 -9.87 -14.91
N GLY A 313 -21.53 -10.93 -15.60
CA GLY A 313 -22.38 -11.71 -16.51
C GLY A 313 -22.80 -10.83 -17.69
N ASP A 314 -24.07 -10.90 -18.09
CA ASP A 314 -24.60 -10.20 -19.27
C ASP A 314 -24.68 -8.65 -19.14
N GLN A 315 -24.16 -8.08 -18.06
CA GLN A 315 -24.27 -6.66 -17.70
C GLN A 315 -22.94 -5.89 -17.77
N GLU A 316 -22.03 -6.27 -18.66
CA GLU A 316 -20.67 -5.68 -18.79
C GLU A 316 -20.72 -4.16 -18.91
N SER A 317 -21.56 -3.64 -19.82
CA SER A 317 -21.69 -2.21 -20.06
C SER A 317 -22.38 -1.45 -18.91
N ALA A 318 -23.16 -2.13 -18.08
CA ALA A 318 -23.73 -1.53 -16.87
C ALA A 318 -22.64 -1.41 -15.80
N LEU A 319 -21.87 -2.48 -15.55
CA LEU A 319 -20.75 -2.46 -14.60
C LEU A 319 -19.68 -1.43 -15.01
N ARG A 320 -19.36 -1.34 -16.30
CA ARG A 320 -18.43 -0.33 -16.83
C ARG A 320 -18.87 1.11 -16.51
N ARG A 321 -20.17 1.40 -16.53
CA ARG A 321 -20.73 2.71 -16.16
C ARG A 321 -20.73 2.95 -14.65
N MET A 322 -20.79 1.90 -13.85
CA MET A 322 -20.71 1.99 -12.39
C MET A 322 -19.28 2.28 -11.92
N LEU A 323 -18.27 1.73 -12.60
CA LEU A 323 -16.87 1.98 -12.27
C LEU A 323 -16.48 3.44 -12.55
N ALA A 324 -15.63 3.99 -11.69
CA ALA A 324 -15.04 5.31 -11.90
C ALA A 324 -14.28 5.37 -13.24
N THR A 325 -14.26 6.55 -13.85
CA THR A 325 -13.41 6.80 -15.02
C THR A 325 -11.94 6.84 -14.60
N VAL A 326 -11.02 6.70 -15.56
CA VAL A 326 -9.58 6.75 -15.31
C VAL A 326 -9.01 7.87 -16.17
N HIS A 327 -8.23 8.77 -15.57
CA HIS A 327 -7.61 9.88 -16.31
C HIS A 327 -6.34 9.41 -17.01
N ALA A 328 -5.84 10.19 -17.98
CA ALA A 328 -4.57 9.90 -18.62
C ALA A 328 -3.40 10.08 -17.63
N ILE A 329 -2.34 9.26 -17.75
CA ILE A 329 -1.16 9.32 -16.87
C ILE A 329 -0.55 10.72 -16.84
N ASP A 330 -0.43 11.35 -18.02
CA ASP A 330 0.27 12.63 -18.19
C ASP A 330 -0.63 13.86 -18.04
N ALA A 331 -1.94 13.65 -17.80
CA ALA A 331 -2.92 14.73 -17.69
C ALA A 331 -3.99 14.38 -16.64
N PRO A 332 -3.66 14.42 -15.33
CA PRO A 332 -4.62 14.16 -14.27
C PRO A 332 -5.77 15.16 -14.19
N GLY A 333 -5.64 16.31 -14.86
CA GLY A 333 -6.56 17.43 -14.76
C GLY A 333 -6.43 18.14 -13.42
N GLU A 334 -6.65 19.46 -13.43
CA GLU A 334 -6.70 20.23 -12.19
C GLU A 334 -8.08 20.08 -11.55
N VAL A 335 -8.12 19.48 -10.36
CA VAL A 335 -9.35 19.24 -9.60
C VAL A 335 -9.26 19.99 -8.29
N HIS A 336 -10.21 20.87 -8.03
CA HIS A 336 -10.20 21.74 -6.84
C HIS A 336 -10.98 21.16 -5.66
N ALA A 337 -10.62 21.59 -4.46
CA ALA A 337 -11.32 21.28 -3.23
C ALA A 337 -12.78 21.76 -3.27
N SER A 338 -13.67 21.03 -2.60
CA SER A 338 -15.10 21.38 -2.58
C SER A 338 -15.35 22.76 -2.00
N SER A 339 -16.40 23.43 -2.50
CA SER A 339 -16.91 24.66 -1.87
C SER A 339 -17.33 24.46 -0.40
N TRP A 340 -17.56 23.22 0.02
CA TRP A 340 -17.82 22.86 1.41
C TRP A 340 -16.56 23.02 2.27
N LEU A 341 -15.40 22.51 1.83
CA LEU A 341 -14.11 22.70 2.53
C LEU A 341 -13.75 24.19 2.65
N VAL A 342 -13.91 24.94 1.55
CA VAL A 342 -13.64 26.38 1.51
C VAL A 342 -14.53 27.12 2.51
N ARG A 343 -15.85 26.93 2.45
CA ARG A 343 -16.80 27.69 3.29
C ARG A 343 -16.81 27.25 4.75
N ARG A 344 -16.56 25.97 5.04
CA ARG A 344 -16.60 25.45 6.42
C ARG A 344 -15.29 25.67 7.16
N TYR A 345 -14.16 25.40 6.51
CA TYR A 345 -12.85 25.38 7.16
C TYR A 345 -11.87 26.45 6.67
N GLY A 346 -12.23 27.20 5.62
CA GLY A 346 -11.40 28.29 5.09
C GLY A 346 -10.22 27.83 4.23
N PHE A 347 -10.35 26.68 3.54
CA PHE A 347 -9.35 26.27 2.52
C PHE A 347 -9.23 27.31 1.40
N ALA A 348 -8.07 27.38 0.77
CA ALA A 348 -7.89 28.21 -0.42
C ALA A 348 -8.80 27.75 -1.57
N GLU A 349 -9.37 28.69 -2.33
CA GLU A 349 -10.29 28.39 -3.43
C GLU A 349 -9.60 27.63 -4.58
N ASP A 350 -8.31 27.90 -4.79
CA ASP A 350 -7.45 27.24 -5.77
C ASP A 350 -6.75 25.98 -5.21
N CYS A 351 -7.18 25.48 -4.05
CA CYS A 351 -6.58 24.29 -3.45
C CYS A 351 -6.88 23.06 -4.32
N ILE A 352 -5.84 22.45 -4.89
CA ILE A 352 -5.97 21.26 -5.72
C ILE A 352 -6.09 19.98 -4.86
N VAL A 353 -6.80 18.97 -5.36
CA VAL A 353 -6.89 17.64 -4.74
C VAL A 353 -6.31 16.61 -5.72
N ALA A 354 -5.11 16.12 -5.38
CA ALA A 354 -4.39 15.17 -6.20
C ALA A 354 -5.13 13.82 -6.29
N PRO A 355 -4.92 13.06 -7.38
CA PRO A 355 -5.39 11.68 -7.45
C PRO A 355 -4.87 10.84 -6.28
N ALA A 356 -5.70 9.89 -5.84
CA ALA A 356 -5.30 8.96 -4.79
C ALA A 356 -4.26 7.96 -5.29
N LEU A 357 -3.33 7.61 -4.41
CA LEU A 357 -2.29 6.62 -4.66
C LEU A 357 -2.48 5.39 -3.76
N PRO A 358 -2.15 4.18 -4.23
CA PRO A 358 -2.00 3.02 -3.36
C PRO A 358 -0.96 3.27 -2.25
N LEU A 359 -1.18 2.77 -1.03
CA LEU A 359 -0.28 2.99 0.12
C LEU A 359 1.19 2.68 -0.19
N ASP A 360 1.47 1.53 -0.81
CA ASP A 360 2.84 1.11 -1.11
C ASP A 360 3.55 2.07 -2.08
N VAL A 361 2.81 2.57 -3.08
CA VAL A 361 3.30 3.52 -4.07
C VAL A 361 3.56 4.88 -3.43
N ALA A 362 2.62 5.37 -2.61
CA ALA A 362 2.79 6.60 -1.87
C ALA A 362 3.97 6.50 -0.90
N ALA A 363 4.14 5.38 -0.19
CA ALA A 363 5.26 5.18 0.72
C ALA A 363 6.61 5.24 -0.02
N PHE A 364 6.69 4.59 -1.19
CA PHE A 364 7.89 4.65 -2.03
C PHE A 364 8.21 6.08 -2.48
N ILE A 365 7.21 6.86 -2.92
CA ILE A 365 7.39 8.29 -3.26
C ILE A 365 7.87 9.09 -2.04
N GLY A 366 7.38 8.75 -0.84
CA GLY A 366 7.79 9.36 0.42
C GLY A 366 9.28 9.23 0.73
N LEU A 367 9.98 8.30 0.08
CA LEU A 367 11.43 8.10 0.19
C LEU A 367 12.22 8.91 -0.84
N SER A 368 11.54 9.69 -1.70
CA SER A 368 12.14 10.48 -2.78
C SER A 368 13.09 9.65 -3.67
N PRO A 369 12.56 8.60 -4.34
CA PRO A 369 13.38 7.63 -5.05
C PRO A 369 13.98 8.23 -6.32
N ARG A 370 15.18 7.78 -6.67
CA ARG A 370 15.81 7.97 -7.98
C ARG A 370 15.32 6.88 -8.95
N PRO A 371 15.50 7.06 -10.27
CA PRO A 371 15.10 6.10 -11.30
C PRO A 371 15.55 4.64 -11.10
N THR A 372 16.65 4.41 -10.38
CA THR A 372 17.25 3.08 -10.16
C THR A 372 17.12 2.58 -8.72
N ASP A 373 16.47 3.35 -7.84
CA ASP A 373 16.31 2.95 -6.45
C ASP A 373 15.22 1.90 -6.28
N VAL A 374 15.42 1.02 -5.30
CA VAL A 374 14.43 0.00 -4.95
C VAL A 374 13.88 0.28 -3.58
N GLY A 375 12.56 0.29 -3.45
CA GLY A 375 11.88 0.38 -2.18
C GLY A 375 11.65 -1.00 -1.57
N VAL A 376 11.88 -1.15 -0.26
CA VAL A 376 11.43 -2.31 0.52
C VAL A 376 10.71 -1.90 1.81
N SER A 377 9.51 -2.45 2.00
CA SER A 377 8.71 -2.31 3.21
C SER A 377 8.87 -3.53 4.11
N PHE A 378 9.02 -3.29 5.41
CA PHE A 378 8.90 -4.34 6.41
C PHE A 378 7.66 -4.14 7.28
N GLY A 379 6.57 -4.79 6.88
CA GLY A 379 5.26 -4.72 7.52
C GLY A 379 4.74 -6.11 7.92
N GLU A 380 3.43 -6.21 8.15
CA GLU A 380 2.76 -7.53 8.23
C GLU A 380 2.95 -8.29 6.92
N THR A 381 2.74 -7.59 5.80
CA THR A 381 3.17 -7.97 4.45
C THR A 381 4.41 -7.17 4.12
N ASP A 382 5.49 -7.85 3.73
CA ASP A 382 6.66 -7.17 3.19
C ASP A 382 6.42 -6.85 1.71
N VAL A 383 6.90 -5.71 1.25
CA VAL A 383 6.64 -5.20 -0.10
C VAL A 383 7.95 -4.76 -0.74
N LEU A 384 8.13 -5.03 -2.03
CA LEU A 384 9.20 -4.48 -2.84
C LEU A 384 8.61 -3.63 -3.96
N ALA A 385 9.15 -2.43 -4.15
CA ALA A 385 8.78 -1.50 -5.20
C ALA A 385 10.00 -1.22 -6.08
N LEU A 386 9.93 -1.60 -7.36
CA LEU A 386 11.03 -1.46 -8.31
C LEU A 386 10.56 -0.72 -9.57
N PRO A 387 11.11 0.47 -9.87
CA PRO A 387 10.89 1.12 -11.15
C PRO A 387 11.47 0.30 -12.30
N VAL A 388 10.69 0.08 -13.36
CA VAL A 388 11.11 -0.66 -14.56
C VAL A 388 10.63 0.06 -15.83
N ARG A 389 11.43 -0.01 -16.89
CA ARG A 389 11.16 0.70 -18.16
C ARG A 389 10.21 -0.07 -19.05
N SER A 390 10.35 -1.39 -19.03
CA SER A 390 9.64 -2.35 -19.87
C SER A 390 8.43 -2.91 -19.14
N PHE A 391 7.43 -3.35 -19.90
CA PHE A 391 6.30 -4.06 -19.32
C PHE A 391 6.68 -5.53 -19.12
N ILE A 392 7.11 -5.87 -17.90
CA ILE A 392 7.54 -7.22 -17.55
C ILE A 392 6.32 -7.98 -17.06
N ALA A 393 5.81 -8.90 -17.87
CA ALA A 393 4.66 -9.73 -17.53
C ALA A 393 5.09 -10.95 -16.70
N ASP A 394 4.73 -10.98 -15.41
CA ASP A 394 4.92 -12.14 -14.54
C ASP A 394 3.82 -12.18 -13.46
N ALA A 395 3.45 -13.38 -13.03
CA ALA A 395 2.44 -13.60 -11.99
C ALA A 395 2.92 -13.26 -10.58
N GLN A 396 4.23 -13.09 -10.37
CA GLN A 396 4.86 -12.86 -9.07
C GLN A 396 4.84 -11.40 -8.62
N HIS A 397 4.49 -10.47 -9.52
CA HIS A 397 4.39 -9.05 -9.20
C HIS A 397 3.16 -8.42 -9.82
N GLN A 398 2.81 -7.26 -9.30
CA GLN A 398 1.84 -6.37 -9.90
C GLN A 398 2.59 -5.21 -10.55
N LEU A 399 2.33 -4.94 -11.82
CA LEU A 399 2.94 -3.87 -12.57
C LEU A 399 1.98 -2.68 -12.67
N LEU A 400 2.36 -1.56 -12.09
CA LEU A 400 1.55 -0.35 -12.04
C LEU A 400 2.17 0.75 -12.91
N PRO A 401 1.37 1.61 -13.55
CA PRO A 401 1.87 2.88 -14.08
C PRO A 401 2.59 3.67 -12.97
N ASN A 402 3.81 4.13 -13.23
CA ASN A 402 4.57 4.91 -12.27
C ASN A 402 4.06 6.37 -12.25
N PRO A 403 3.46 6.86 -11.15
CA PRO A 403 2.94 8.22 -11.09
C PRO A 403 4.03 9.30 -11.19
N LEU A 404 5.30 8.97 -10.90
CA LEU A 404 6.42 9.90 -11.04
C LEU A 404 6.89 10.07 -12.49
N ALA A 405 6.56 9.14 -13.39
CA ALA A 405 6.98 9.21 -14.80
C ALA A 405 6.36 10.39 -15.57
N ALA A 406 5.17 10.83 -15.16
CA ALA A 406 4.54 12.03 -15.71
C ALA A 406 5.24 13.33 -15.28
N GLN A 407 6.00 13.29 -14.17
CA GLN A 407 6.63 14.47 -13.56
C GLN A 407 8.11 14.58 -13.91
N ASP A 408 8.77 13.44 -14.09
CA ASP A 408 10.18 13.34 -14.44
C ASP A 408 10.37 12.26 -15.52
N ALA A 409 10.79 12.70 -16.71
CA ALA A 409 11.04 11.81 -17.85
C ALA A 409 12.18 10.80 -17.62
N ALA A 410 13.05 11.03 -16.62
CA ALA A 410 14.07 10.07 -16.23
C ALA A 410 13.48 8.87 -15.47
N MET A 411 12.33 9.04 -14.82
CA MET A 411 11.66 7.99 -14.06
C MET A 411 11.09 6.92 -15.01
N PRO A 412 11.32 5.61 -14.74
CA PRO A 412 10.74 4.56 -15.55
C PRO A 412 9.22 4.58 -15.54
N ARG A 413 8.60 4.22 -16.67
CA ARG A 413 7.14 4.29 -16.87
C ARG A 413 6.36 3.35 -15.95
N TRP A 414 6.96 2.24 -15.53
CA TRP A 414 6.30 1.21 -14.75
C TRP A 414 6.94 1.07 -13.36
N LEU A 415 6.13 0.60 -12.42
CA LEU A 415 6.53 0.29 -11.06
C LEU A 415 6.06 -1.13 -10.73
N ALA A 416 7.00 -2.05 -10.60
CA ALA A 416 6.75 -3.42 -10.19
C ALA A 416 6.62 -3.50 -8.66
N ILE A 417 5.50 -4.03 -8.19
CA ILE A 417 5.18 -4.24 -6.78
C ILE A 417 5.13 -5.74 -6.49
N VAL A 418 6.06 -6.23 -5.68
CA VAL A 418 6.11 -7.62 -5.20
C VAL A 418 5.66 -7.64 -3.75
N ARG A 419 4.82 -8.61 -3.36
CA ARG A 419 4.30 -8.71 -1.99
C ARG A 419 4.57 -10.09 -1.41
N TRP A 420 5.03 -10.13 -0.16
CA TRP A 420 5.18 -11.35 0.64
C TRP A 420 4.24 -11.29 1.84
N PRO A 421 3.01 -11.81 1.71
CA PRO A 421 2.04 -11.84 2.81
C PRO A 421 2.61 -12.53 4.03
N GLY A 422 2.46 -11.91 5.20
CA GLY A 422 2.89 -12.48 6.47
C GLY A 422 4.39 -12.46 6.74
N GLY A 423 5.20 -11.70 5.98
CA GLY A 423 6.62 -11.53 6.24
C GLY A 423 6.94 -11.06 7.68
N GLY A 424 6.22 -10.05 8.18
CA GLY A 424 6.34 -9.61 9.58
C GLY A 424 5.80 -10.61 10.59
N VAL A 425 4.72 -11.31 10.23
CA VAL A 425 4.13 -12.38 11.06
C VAL A 425 5.13 -13.51 11.27
N ALA A 426 5.88 -13.88 10.22
CA ALA A 426 6.93 -14.88 10.30
C ALA A 426 8.00 -14.47 11.32
N ARG A 427 8.49 -13.21 11.26
CA ARG A 427 9.47 -12.69 12.21
C ARG A 427 8.92 -12.69 13.64
N GLN A 428 7.65 -12.33 13.84
CA GLN A 428 6.98 -12.37 15.14
C GLN A 428 6.87 -13.79 15.70
N ILE A 429 6.47 -14.77 14.88
CA ILE A 429 6.39 -16.18 15.32
C ILE A 429 7.76 -16.69 15.75
N ILE A 430 8.81 -16.47 14.95
CA ILE A 430 10.18 -16.89 15.31
C ILE A 430 10.66 -16.18 16.58
N ARG A 431 10.38 -14.88 16.74
CA ARG A 431 10.65 -14.16 17.98
C ARG A 431 9.94 -14.80 19.17
N ASP A 432 8.65 -15.08 19.06
CA ASP A 432 7.86 -15.59 20.17
C ASP A 432 8.32 -16.97 20.60
N VAL A 433 8.58 -17.86 19.62
CA VAL A 433 9.01 -19.24 19.87
C VAL A 433 10.43 -19.33 20.40
N TYR A 434 11.41 -18.69 19.74
CA TYR A 434 12.84 -18.92 20.05
C TYR A 434 13.46 -17.86 20.94
N THR A 435 12.76 -16.76 21.21
CA THR A 435 13.34 -15.59 21.89
C THR A 435 12.47 -15.08 23.03
N ASN A 436 11.49 -15.88 23.47
CA ASN A 436 10.53 -15.54 24.53
C ASN A 436 9.83 -14.20 24.28
N GLY A 437 9.51 -13.92 23.01
CA GLY A 437 8.85 -12.69 22.57
C GLY A 437 9.72 -11.42 22.57
N ARG A 438 11.04 -11.52 22.80
CA ARG A 438 11.92 -10.35 22.97
C ARG A 438 12.74 -10.06 21.71
N TRP A 439 12.52 -8.88 21.12
CA TRP A 439 13.31 -8.41 19.97
C TRP A 439 14.80 -8.22 20.27
N SER A 440 15.18 -7.89 21.51
CA SER A 440 16.58 -7.78 21.93
C SER A 440 17.29 -9.14 21.87
N THR A 441 16.65 -10.20 22.37
CA THR A 441 17.16 -11.58 22.27
C THR A 441 17.18 -12.06 20.82
N PHE A 442 16.16 -11.72 20.03
CA PHE A 442 16.16 -11.98 18.58
C PHE A 442 17.38 -11.38 17.89
N ARG A 443 17.69 -10.11 18.16
CA ARG A 443 18.90 -9.44 17.67
C ARG A 443 20.18 -10.18 18.07
N GLN A 444 20.29 -10.61 19.34
CA GLN A 444 21.47 -11.35 19.81
C GLN A 444 21.64 -12.68 19.06
N LEU A 445 20.56 -13.43 18.81
CA LEU A 445 20.62 -14.69 18.06
C LEU A 445 21.01 -14.47 16.60
N VAL A 446 20.44 -13.46 15.93
CA VAL A 446 20.78 -13.11 14.56
C VAL A 446 22.28 -12.84 14.42
N ASN A 447 22.86 -12.12 15.38
CA ASN A 447 24.29 -11.76 15.36
C ASN A 447 25.20 -12.91 15.81
N ALA A 448 24.72 -13.82 16.66
CA ALA A 448 25.52 -14.94 17.18
C ALA A 448 25.66 -16.11 16.20
N VAL A 449 24.67 -16.31 15.32
CA VAL A 449 24.68 -17.38 14.31
C VAL A 449 25.42 -16.89 13.07
N SER A 450 26.24 -17.73 12.42
CA SER A 450 26.96 -17.38 11.19
C SER A 450 26.07 -17.31 9.94
N VAL A 451 26.56 -16.68 8.87
CA VAL A 451 25.87 -16.53 7.56
C VAL A 451 25.39 -17.89 7.02
N GLY A 452 24.12 -17.95 6.62
CA GLY A 452 23.46 -19.16 6.15
C GLY A 452 23.24 -20.19 7.26
N GLY A 453 23.11 -19.73 8.51
CA GLY A 453 22.75 -20.55 9.67
C GLY A 453 23.85 -21.47 10.20
N GLN A 454 25.04 -21.49 9.59
CA GLN A 454 26.19 -22.29 10.02
C GLN A 454 27.52 -21.82 9.42
N VAL A 455 28.63 -22.22 10.05
CA VAL A 455 30.01 -21.85 9.65
C VAL A 455 30.43 -22.56 8.35
N SER A 456 29.94 -23.78 8.11
CA SER A 456 30.29 -24.58 6.92
C SER A 456 29.93 -23.87 5.62
N LEU A 457 30.75 -24.05 4.59
CA LEU A 457 30.48 -23.56 3.22
C LEU A 457 29.39 -24.39 2.55
N ASP A 458 29.49 -25.71 2.70
CA ASP A 458 28.54 -26.68 2.17
C ASP A 458 27.49 -26.95 3.25
N ASP A 459 26.20 -26.85 2.89
CA ASP A 459 25.04 -26.82 3.78
C ASP A 459 24.67 -25.43 4.34
N LYS A 460 24.23 -24.49 3.51
CA LYS A 460 23.54 -23.30 4.07
C LYS A 460 22.09 -23.65 4.42
N ARG A 461 21.64 -23.18 5.58
CA ARG A 461 20.28 -23.36 6.11
C ARG A 461 19.39 -22.21 5.65
N TYR A 462 18.13 -22.54 5.37
CA TYR A 462 17.14 -21.55 4.94
C TYR A 462 15.81 -21.78 5.64
N ALA A 463 15.11 -20.69 5.94
CA ALA A 463 13.73 -20.72 6.39
C ALA A 463 12.90 -19.78 5.53
N LEU A 464 11.91 -20.34 4.85
CA LEU A 464 10.94 -19.61 4.04
C LEU A 464 9.58 -19.67 4.75
N PHE A 465 8.82 -18.60 4.65
CA PHE A 465 7.46 -18.54 5.17
C PHE A 465 6.47 -18.40 4.01
N ASP A 466 5.51 -19.32 3.95
CA ASP A 466 4.37 -19.19 3.06
C ASP A 466 3.22 -18.54 3.84
N GLY A 467 2.90 -17.30 3.48
CA GLY A 467 1.81 -16.55 4.10
C GLY A 467 0.42 -17.14 3.86
N ALA A 468 0.21 -17.78 2.71
CA ALA A 468 -1.08 -18.39 2.37
C ALA A 468 -1.29 -19.69 3.15
N ALA A 469 -0.25 -20.53 3.26
CA ALA A 469 -0.28 -21.74 4.08
C ALA A 469 -0.07 -21.47 5.58
N LYS A 470 0.36 -20.25 5.95
CA LYS A 470 0.80 -19.85 7.30
C LYS A 470 1.81 -20.84 7.88
N ALA A 471 2.77 -21.27 7.06
CA ALA A 471 3.67 -22.36 7.38
C ALA A 471 5.14 -22.03 7.06
N PHE A 472 6.03 -22.58 7.89
CA PHE A 472 7.47 -22.52 7.65
C PHE A 472 7.94 -23.72 6.81
N TYR A 473 8.82 -23.43 5.87
CA TYR A 473 9.57 -24.41 5.09
C TYR A 473 11.04 -24.21 5.42
N LYS A 474 11.60 -25.12 6.20
CA LYS A 474 12.99 -25.09 6.66
C LYS A 474 13.80 -26.11 5.88
N PHE A 475 15.04 -25.78 5.57
CA PHE A 475 15.92 -26.62 4.75
C PHE A 475 17.30 -26.77 5.40
N GLU A 476 17.77 -28.01 5.45
CA GLU A 476 19.12 -28.42 5.86
C GLU A 476 19.60 -29.53 4.93
N HIS A 477 20.87 -29.51 4.56
CA HIS A 477 21.53 -30.42 3.61
C HIS A 477 20.77 -30.52 2.29
N GLY A 478 20.16 -29.41 1.84
CA GLY A 478 19.31 -29.37 0.65
C GLY A 478 17.95 -30.08 0.79
N ALA A 479 17.64 -30.66 1.96
CA ALA A 479 16.39 -31.36 2.23
C ALA A 479 15.48 -30.53 3.12
N ARG A 480 14.16 -30.67 2.94
CA ARG A 480 13.17 -30.05 3.83
C ARG A 480 13.20 -30.75 5.19
N VAL A 481 13.31 -29.96 6.25
CA VAL A 481 13.25 -30.42 7.64
C VAL A 481 12.06 -29.77 8.36
N ALA A 482 11.56 -30.45 9.41
CA ALA A 482 10.52 -29.88 10.26
C ALA A 482 11.07 -28.76 11.17
N GLU A 483 12.32 -28.91 11.60
CA GLU A 483 13.04 -27.99 12.47
C GLU A 483 14.53 -28.00 12.12
N LEU A 484 15.21 -26.86 12.30
CA LEU A 484 16.66 -26.78 12.14
C LEU A 484 17.36 -27.48 13.30
N THR A 485 18.42 -28.23 13.00
CA THR A 485 19.24 -28.92 14.00
C THR A 485 19.81 -27.95 15.03
N ASP A 486 20.27 -26.77 14.58
CA ASP A 486 20.55 -25.65 15.48
C ASP A 486 19.33 -24.72 15.52
N VAL A 487 18.52 -24.87 16.57
CA VAL A 487 17.31 -24.07 16.75
C VAL A 487 17.59 -22.56 16.84
N ARG A 488 18.81 -22.16 17.23
CA ARG A 488 19.21 -20.74 17.29
C ARG A 488 19.26 -20.13 15.89
N ALA A 489 19.55 -20.95 14.87
CA ALA A 489 19.64 -20.51 13.49
C ALA A 489 18.30 -20.04 12.91
N ASN A 490 17.16 -20.39 13.50
CA ASN A 490 15.83 -19.98 13.02
C ASN A 490 15.70 -18.45 12.91
N ALA A 491 16.20 -17.70 13.90
CA ALA A 491 16.13 -16.24 13.92
C ALA A 491 16.89 -15.61 12.74
N ARG A 492 18.07 -16.12 12.41
CA ARG A 492 18.87 -15.64 11.29
C ARG A 492 18.31 -16.12 9.94
N CYS A 493 17.96 -17.41 9.85
CA CYS A 493 17.52 -18.03 8.60
C CYS A 493 16.18 -17.48 8.09
N VAL A 494 15.27 -17.08 8.97
CA VAL A 494 14.01 -16.44 8.54
C VAL A 494 14.26 -15.09 7.89
N VAL A 495 15.20 -14.30 8.43
CA VAL A 495 15.54 -12.99 7.88
C VAL A 495 16.32 -13.17 6.58
N GLU A 496 17.39 -13.97 6.56
CA GLU A 496 18.17 -14.25 5.34
C GLU A 496 17.28 -14.81 4.22
N GLY A 497 16.38 -15.74 4.53
CA GLY A 497 15.43 -16.28 3.56
C GLY A 497 14.51 -15.21 2.95
N GLN A 498 14.01 -14.28 3.76
CA GLN A 498 13.22 -13.14 3.28
C GLN A 498 14.05 -12.22 2.38
N VAL A 499 15.28 -11.88 2.77
CA VAL A 499 16.14 -11.00 1.96
C VAL A 499 16.50 -11.65 0.63
N LEU A 500 16.82 -12.95 0.64
CA LEU A 500 17.15 -13.70 -0.57
C LEU A 500 15.96 -13.77 -1.52
N ALA A 501 14.74 -13.93 -1.01
CA ALA A 501 13.53 -13.88 -1.83
C ALA A 501 13.35 -12.50 -2.50
N MET A 502 13.56 -11.41 -1.75
CA MET A 502 13.49 -10.04 -2.26
C MET A 502 14.57 -9.76 -3.30
N ARG A 503 15.80 -10.16 -3.00
CA ARG A 503 16.94 -10.03 -3.92
C ARG A 503 16.70 -10.80 -5.21
N ALA A 504 16.23 -12.04 -5.12
CA ALA A 504 15.92 -12.85 -6.30
C ALA A 504 14.82 -12.19 -7.14
N ALA A 505 13.77 -11.63 -6.52
CA ALA A 505 12.72 -10.92 -7.23
C ALA A 505 13.23 -9.65 -7.94
N ALA A 506 14.00 -8.81 -7.24
CA ALA A 506 14.62 -7.63 -7.83
C ALA A 506 15.57 -8.00 -8.97
N SER A 507 16.34 -9.07 -8.82
CA SER A 507 17.27 -9.55 -9.85
C SER A 507 16.50 -10.01 -11.10
N ARG A 508 15.44 -10.81 -10.94
CA ARG A 508 14.58 -11.23 -12.07
C ARG A 508 14.07 -10.03 -12.85
N LEU A 509 13.50 -9.06 -12.14
CA LEU A 509 12.92 -7.88 -12.75
C LEU A 509 13.97 -7.00 -13.43
N ALA A 510 15.11 -6.76 -12.78
CA ALA A 510 16.15 -5.91 -13.34
C ALA A 510 16.80 -6.50 -14.60
N HIS A 511 17.03 -7.83 -14.62
CA HIS A 511 17.52 -8.51 -15.83
C HIS A 511 16.46 -8.50 -16.94
N ALA A 512 15.20 -8.77 -16.61
CA ALA A 512 14.11 -8.70 -17.59
C ALA A 512 13.91 -7.28 -18.16
N ASP A 513 14.17 -6.23 -17.37
CA ASP A 513 14.12 -4.85 -17.84
C ASP A 513 15.30 -4.49 -18.74
N ALA A 514 16.49 -5.03 -18.43
CA ALA A 514 17.72 -4.74 -19.16
C ALA A 514 17.86 -5.53 -20.46
N GLU A 515 17.36 -6.77 -20.52
CA GLU A 515 17.38 -7.63 -21.70
C GLU A 515 15.95 -8.06 -22.13
N PRO A 516 15.12 -7.15 -22.70
CA PRO A 516 13.75 -7.47 -23.09
C PRO A 516 13.65 -8.56 -24.18
N SER A 517 14.74 -8.79 -24.93
CA SER A 517 14.84 -9.76 -26.02
C SER A 517 14.92 -11.23 -25.55
N GLY A 518 14.84 -11.51 -24.26
CA GLY A 518 14.54 -12.85 -23.75
C GLY A 518 15.63 -13.89 -23.97
N ARG A 519 16.87 -13.58 -23.60
CA ARG A 519 17.84 -14.67 -23.34
C ARG A 519 17.33 -15.45 -22.14
N GLN A 520 16.74 -16.62 -22.39
CA GLN A 520 16.47 -17.58 -21.33
C GLN A 520 17.81 -18.05 -20.77
N TYR A 521 18.15 -17.56 -19.58
CA TYR A 521 19.27 -18.09 -18.83
C TYR A 521 18.93 -19.54 -18.42
N GLY A 522 19.63 -20.51 -19.01
CA GLY A 522 19.41 -21.94 -18.74
C GLY A 522 20.08 -22.46 -17.47
N GLY A 523 20.59 -21.60 -16.60
CA GLY A 523 21.45 -21.99 -15.46
C GLY A 523 20.71 -22.47 -14.20
N THR A 524 21.50 -23.10 -13.32
CA THR A 524 21.11 -23.93 -12.15
C THR A 524 19.78 -24.68 -12.34
N ALA A 525 19.80 -25.69 -13.20
CA ALA A 525 18.68 -26.62 -13.45
C ALA A 525 17.36 -25.94 -13.90
N GLY A 526 17.42 -24.73 -14.48
CA GLY A 526 16.24 -24.00 -14.96
C GLY A 526 15.38 -23.38 -13.85
N ALA A 527 15.92 -23.27 -12.63
CA ALA A 527 15.19 -22.70 -11.49
C ALA A 527 15.13 -21.16 -11.50
N LEU A 528 16.09 -20.50 -12.15
CA LEU A 528 16.17 -19.05 -12.25
C LEU A 528 16.09 -18.63 -13.72
N SER A 529 15.39 -17.53 -13.97
CA SER A 529 15.27 -16.92 -15.31
C SER A 529 16.40 -15.93 -15.64
N PHE A 530 17.39 -15.77 -14.75
CA PHE A 530 18.49 -14.81 -14.85
C PHE A 530 19.79 -15.42 -14.28
N ASP A 531 20.94 -14.86 -14.66
CA ASP A 531 22.23 -15.27 -14.12
C ASP A 531 22.42 -14.74 -12.69
N ALA A 532 22.45 -15.64 -11.71
CA ALA A 532 22.66 -15.27 -10.31
C ALA A 532 24.08 -14.72 -10.03
N HIS A 533 25.03 -14.95 -10.93
CA HIS A 533 26.39 -14.45 -10.86
C HIS A 533 26.60 -13.13 -11.61
N GLU A 534 25.56 -12.61 -12.27
CA GLU A 534 25.59 -11.31 -12.92
C GLU A 534 25.14 -10.21 -11.95
N TRP A 535 26.07 -9.29 -11.64
CA TRP A 535 25.85 -8.22 -10.67
C TRP A 535 25.58 -6.86 -11.33
N SER A 536 25.77 -6.77 -12.65
CA SER A 536 25.65 -5.53 -13.45
C SER A 536 24.25 -4.90 -13.34
N HIS A 537 23.23 -5.74 -13.28
CA HIS A 537 21.82 -5.33 -13.21
C HIS A 537 21.29 -5.22 -11.78
N LEU A 538 22.09 -5.56 -10.77
CA LEU A 538 21.61 -5.51 -9.38
C LEU A 538 21.42 -4.07 -8.92
N PRO A 539 20.33 -3.79 -8.20
CA PRO A 539 20.12 -2.46 -7.66
C PRO A 539 21.17 -2.11 -6.61
N GLN A 540 21.77 -0.93 -6.78
CA GLN A 540 22.88 -0.44 -5.95
C GLN A 540 22.41 0.32 -4.71
N ARG A 541 21.12 0.67 -4.64
CA ARG A 541 20.58 1.48 -3.54
C ARG A 541 19.16 1.03 -3.19
N TRP A 542 19.00 0.64 -1.94
CA TRP A 542 17.75 0.13 -1.40
C TRP A 542 17.22 1.09 -0.35
N LEU A 543 15.98 1.50 -0.46
CA LEU A 543 15.29 2.42 0.44
C LEU A 543 14.31 1.62 1.27
N ALA A 544 14.44 1.66 2.60
CA ALA A 544 13.62 0.86 3.49
C ALA A 544 12.67 1.72 4.34
N TRP A 545 11.46 1.21 4.53
CA TRP A 545 10.49 1.76 5.48
C TRP A 545 9.80 0.64 6.28
N GLY A 546 9.07 1.05 7.33
CA GLY A 546 8.36 0.14 8.21
C GLY A 546 9.17 -0.25 9.46
N LYS A 547 8.48 -0.64 10.52
CA LYS A 547 9.08 -0.72 11.87
C LYS A 547 10.32 -1.62 11.96
N ALA A 548 10.40 -2.68 11.16
CA ALA A 548 11.53 -3.60 11.21
C ALA A 548 12.77 -3.09 10.46
N SER A 549 12.66 -2.10 9.56
CA SER A 549 13.83 -1.50 8.89
C SER A 549 14.77 -0.85 9.89
N ALA A 550 14.22 -0.38 11.00
CA ALA A 550 14.95 0.30 12.04
C ALA A 550 15.59 -0.63 13.08
N ASN A 551 15.39 -1.95 12.97
CA ASN A 551 16.16 -2.91 13.75
C ASN A 551 17.55 -3.08 13.10
N GLU A 552 18.59 -2.58 13.76
CA GLU A 552 19.94 -2.55 13.20
C GLU A 552 20.46 -3.93 12.76
N ALA A 553 20.16 -5.01 13.49
CA ALA A 553 20.60 -6.35 13.10
C ALA A 553 19.87 -6.88 11.87
N ILE A 554 18.58 -6.53 11.71
CA ILE A 554 17.85 -6.83 10.49
C ILE A 554 18.44 -5.99 9.34
N ALA A 555 18.58 -4.67 9.51
CA ALA A 555 19.11 -3.78 8.48
C ALA A 555 20.53 -4.18 8.01
N GLU A 556 21.42 -4.52 8.94
CA GLU A 556 22.78 -4.99 8.65
C GLU A 556 22.75 -6.30 7.85
N LEU A 557 21.94 -7.27 8.31
CA LEU A 557 21.78 -8.54 7.61
C LEU A 557 21.19 -8.37 6.20
N PHE A 558 20.24 -7.45 6.04
CA PHE A 558 19.70 -7.07 4.74
C PHE A 558 20.79 -6.49 3.85
N SER A 559 21.53 -5.48 4.32
CA SER A 559 22.58 -4.85 3.52
C SER A 559 23.66 -5.86 3.10
N LEU A 560 24.08 -6.74 4.00
CA LEU A 560 25.03 -7.82 3.71
C LEU A 560 24.50 -8.79 2.65
N THR A 561 23.24 -9.21 2.76
CA THR A 561 22.64 -10.20 1.84
C THR A 561 22.32 -9.60 0.47
N LEU A 562 21.91 -8.33 0.44
CA LEU A 562 21.66 -7.57 -0.79
C LEU A 562 22.97 -7.27 -1.54
N GLY A 563 24.08 -7.11 -0.84
CA GLY A 563 25.34 -6.64 -1.41
C GLY A 563 25.31 -5.14 -1.76
N ALA A 564 24.41 -4.39 -1.12
CA ALA A 564 24.15 -2.97 -1.37
C ALA A 564 23.70 -2.26 -0.08
N PRO A 565 23.89 -0.94 0.04
CA PRO A 565 23.40 -0.17 1.17
C PRO A 565 21.86 -0.20 1.26
N LEU A 566 21.36 -0.51 2.46
CA LEU A 566 19.96 -0.33 2.85
C LEU A 566 19.81 1.00 3.61
N LEU A 567 19.21 1.98 2.95
CA LEU A 567 18.98 3.32 3.48
C LEU A 567 17.62 3.38 4.17
N CYS A 568 17.61 3.69 5.46
CA CYS A 568 16.39 3.88 6.25
C CYS A 568 16.19 5.38 6.51
N HIS A 569 14.94 5.83 6.53
CA HIS A 569 14.63 7.21 6.88
C HIS A 569 14.89 7.45 8.38
N GLU A 570 15.49 8.58 8.75
CA GLU A 570 15.88 8.90 10.13
C GLU A 570 14.69 8.83 11.10
N ALA A 571 13.54 9.35 10.71
CA ALA A 571 12.31 9.27 11.50
C ALA A 571 11.90 7.81 11.85
N ASP A 572 12.07 6.85 10.93
CA ASP A 572 11.75 5.45 11.20
C ASP A 572 12.75 4.84 12.19
N VAL A 573 14.04 5.20 12.08
CA VAL A 573 15.09 4.82 13.03
C VAL A 573 14.80 5.39 14.42
N PHE A 574 14.46 6.67 14.50
CA PHE A 574 14.12 7.35 15.74
C PHE A 574 12.89 6.73 16.41
N ALA A 575 11.82 6.47 15.64
CA ALA A 575 10.60 5.86 16.13
C ALA A 575 10.84 4.47 16.73
N ALA A 576 11.68 3.65 16.09
CA ALA A 576 11.97 2.31 16.61
C ALA A 576 12.87 2.31 17.84
N ARG A 577 13.89 3.19 17.89
CA ARG A 577 14.72 3.36 19.10
C ARG A 577 13.88 3.79 20.30
N SER A 578 12.99 4.77 20.09
CA SER A 578 12.09 5.27 21.12
C SER A 578 11.10 4.19 21.62
N ALA A 579 10.68 3.26 20.75
CA ALA A 579 9.87 2.11 21.14
C ALA A 579 10.67 1.05 21.92
N ALA A 580 11.93 0.78 21.53
CA ALA A 580 12.80 -0.19 22.19
C ALA A 580 13.22 0.23 23.61
N ASP A 581 13.39 1.53 23.85
CA ASP A 581 13.77 2.09 25.15
C ASP A 581 12.58 2.25 26.13
N GLY A 582 11.38 1.77 25.76
CA GLY A 582 10.18 1.89 26.59
C GLY A 582 9.64 3.32 26.72
N ILE A 583 10.16 4.27 25.94
CA ILE A 583 9.79 5.69 26.00
C ILE A 583 8.43 5.93 25.30
N VAL A 584 8.03 5.06 24.36
CA VAL A 584 6.78 5.22 23.58
C VAL A 584 5.68 4.19 23.92
N GLU A 585 5.99 3.11 24.64
CA GLU A 585 4.95 2.16 25.11
C GLU A 585 4.20 2.61 26.38
N ALA A 586 4.49 3.80 26.91
CA ALA A 586 3.88 4.32 28.15
C ALA A 586 3.27 5.73 28.03
N GLN A 587 2.87 6.17 26.84
CA GLN A 587 2.09 7.40 26.68
C GLN A 587 0.85 7.21 25.80
N GLN A 588 0.02 6.22 26.14
CA GLN A 588 -1.42 6.51 26.12
C GLN A 588 -1.69 7.47 27.29
N PRO A 589 -2.37 8.62 27.08
CA PRO A 589 -2.75 9.49 28.18
C PRO A 589 -3.78 8.74 29.04
N THR A 590 -3.29 8.05 30.08
CA THR A 590 -4.15 7.67 31.20
C THR A 590 -4.60 8.96 31.87
N ARG A 591 -5.92 9.23 31.86
CA ARG A 591 -6.50 10.34 32.61
C ARG A 591 -6.15 10.16 34.09
N GLY A 592 -5.17 10.91 34.60
CA GLY A 592 -4.86 10.90 36.04
C GLY A 592 -3.59 11.61 36.54
N SER A 593 -2.60 11.95 35.71
CA SER A 593 -1.37 12.60 36.22
C SER A 593 -1.42 14.13 36.16
N ARG A 594 -0.93 14.79 37.23
CA ARG A 594 -0.88 16.26 37.37
C ARG A 594 -0.01 16.87 36.25
N PRO A 595 -0.41 18.02 35.67
CA PRO A 595 0.32 18.60 34.55
C PRO A 595 1.65 19.22 35.01
N ALA A 596 2.74 18.75 34.41
CA ALA A 596 3.92 19.58 34.20
C ALA A 596 3.55 20.70 33.20
N SER A 597 4.28 21.82 33.20
CA SER A 597 3.96 23.06 32.47
C SER A 597 3.40 22.84 31.05
N ALA A 598 2.23 23.41 30.75
CA ALA A 598 1.45 23.20 29.53
C ALA A 598 2.21 23.48 28.21
N ALA A 599 3.22 24.35 28.23
CA ALA A 599 4.02 24.66 27.04
C ALA A 599 5.02 23.55 26.69
N SER A 600 5.62 22.88 27.68
CA SER A 600 6.61 21.81 27.42
C SER A 600 5.93 20.49 27.07
N SER A 601 4.73 20.21 27.61
CA SER A 601 3.95 19.02 27.25
C SER A 601 3.41 19.09 25.83
N ALA A 602 2.96 20.27 25.38
CA ALA A 602 2.45 20.48 24.03
C ALA A 602 3.53 20.37 22.94
N ALA A 603 4.73 20.91 23.20
CA ALA A 603 5.88 20.79 22.29
C ALA A 603 6.37 19.33 22.19
N THR A 604 6.38 18.60 23.32
CA THR A 604 6.76 17.18 23.35
C THR A 604 5.73 16.31 22.62
N SER A 605 4.43 16.57 22.79
CA SER A 605 3.37 15.84 22.07
C SER A 605 3.35 16.14 20.57
N LEU A 606 3.65 17.38 20.17
CA LEU A 606 3.74 17.77 18.75
C LEU A 606 4.90 17.04 18.06
N ASN A 607 6.09 17.02 18.69
CA ASN A 607 7.27 16.33 18.16
C ASN A 607 7.05 14.81 18.07
N ALA A 608 6.38 14.20 19.05
CA ALA A 608 6.02 12.78 19.01
C ALA A 608 5.01 12.47 17.89
N SER A 609 4.04 13.36 17.67
CA SER A 609 3.05 13.20 16.59
C SER A 609 3.71 13.29 15.21
N ILE A 610 4.59 14.28 15.00
CA ILE A 610 5.36 14.47 13.76
C ILE A 610 6.27 13.26 13.48
N ALA A 611 6.93 12.72 14.51
CA ALA A 611 7.73 11.49 14.40
C ALA A 611 6.89 10.25 14.02
N SER A 612 5.57 10.28 14.24
CA SER A 612 4.65 9.19 13.91
C SER A 612 4.06 9.28 12.49
N ALA A 613 4.43 10.31 11.72
CA ALA A 613 4.01 10.50 10.35
C ALA A 613 4.47 9.33 9.46
N SER A 614 3.49 8.61 8.89
CA SER A 614 3.75 7.51 7.97
C SER A 614 4.40 8.00 6.68
N ARG A 615 5.32 7.21 6.14
CA ARG A 615 5.97 7.50 4.86
C ARG A 615 4.96 7.62 3.71
N ALA A 616 3.87 6.84 3.73
CA ALA A 616 2.83 6.94 2.70
C ALA A 616 2.09 8.28 2.74
N CYS A 617 1.82 8.81 3.94
CA CYS A 617 1.18 10.11 4.10
C CYS A 617 2.08 11.24 3.59
N VAL A 618 3.38 11.20 3.93
CA VAL A 618 4.38 12.15 3.43
C VAL A 618 4.51 12.04 1.90
N GLY A 619 4.59 10.83 1.34
CA GLY A 619 4.68 10.66 -0.10
C GLY A 619 3.45 11.11 -0.87
N ALA A 620 2.24 10.96 -0.31
CA ALA A 620 1.04 11.59 -0.86
C ALA A 620 1.13 13.12 -0.85
N ALA A 621 1.69 13.72 0.20
CA ALA A 621 1.93 15.16 0.25
C ALA A 621 2.96 15.59 -0.80
N LEU A 622 4.06 14.86 -0.96
CA LEU A 622 5.08 15.13 -1.98
C LEU A 622 4.53 15.01 -3.40
N PHE A 623 3.68 13.99 -3.65
CA PHE A 623 3.01 13.82 -4.94
C PHE A 623 1.99 14.94 -5.22
N ALA A 624 1.25 15.41 -4.22
CA ALA A 624 0.35 16.53 -4.38
C ALA A 624 1.09 17.85 -4.57
N ARG A 625 2.22 18.02 -3.88
CA ARG A 625 3.12 19.18 -4.03
C ARG A 625 3.64 19.30 -5.46
N SER A 626 4.05 18.20 -6.08
CA SER A 626 4.62 18.25 -7.44
C SER A 626 3.58 18.58 -8.52
N GLN A 627 2.29 18.59 -8.19
CA GLN A 627 1.22 19.08 -9.06
C GLN A 627 1.02 20.60 -8.96
N LEU A 628 1.69 21.27 -8.00
CA LEU A 628 1.63 22.72 -7.88
C LEU A 628 2.52 23.41 -8.92
N PRO A 629 2.15 24.62 -9.40
CA PRO A 629 3.04 25.43 -10.22
C PRO A 629 4.34 25.73 -9.45
N LYS A 630 5.49 25.49 -10.11
CA LYS A 630 6.82 25.82 -9.58
C LYS A 630 6.91 27.33 -9.30
N LEU A 631 7.41 27.71 -8.14
CA LEU A 631 7.65 29.11 -7.81
C LEU A 631 8.89 29.59 -8.57
N ALA A 632 8.92 30.86 -8.99
CA ALA A 632 10.01 31.46 -9.75
C ALA A 632 11.36 31.53 -9.00
N SER A 633 11.44 31.01 -7.78
CA SER A 633 12.61 31.05 -6.89
C SER A 633 13.21 29.67 -6.57
N ASP A 634 12.79 28.59 -7.22
CA ASP A 634 13.47 27.29 -7.07
C ASP A 634 14.83 27.34 -7.78
N PRO A 635 15.97 27.23 -7.07
CA PRO A 635 17.26 27.20 -7.75
C PRO A 635 17.38 25.90 -8.55
N VAL A 636 17.29 26.04 -9.87
CA VAL A 636 17.74 25.03 -10.83
C VAL A 636 19.26 24.98 -10.75
N THR A 637 19.83 23.98 -10.07
CA THR A 637 20.97 23.16 -10.54
C THR A 637 21.43 22.23 -9.41
N VAL A 638 21.20 20.93 -9.59
CA VAL A 638 22.08 19.91 -9.01
C VAL A 638 23.32 19.90 -9.89
N GLU A 639 24.36 20.64 -9.51
CA GLU A 639 25.68 20.41 -10.09
C GLU A 639 26.10 18.99 -9.72
N GLN A 640 26.38 18.19 -10.75
CA GLN A 640 27.08 16.92 -10.59
C GLN A 640 28.40 17.18 -9.87
N PRO A 641 28.80 16.37 -8.87
CA PRO A 641 30.14 16.48 -8.34
C PRO A 641 31.13 16.15 -9.47
N ALA A 642 31.94 17.15 -9.82
CA ALA A 642 33.03 16.99 -10.77
C ALA A 642 33.90 15.80 -10.35
N SER A 643 34.21 14.94 -11.33
CA SER A 643 35.15 13.84 -11.20
C SER A 643 36.51 14.35 -10.73
N LEU A 644 36.91 13.96 -9.52
CA LEU A 644 38.30 14.02 -9.11
C LEU A 644 39.06 12.87 -9.78
N ALA A 645 39.48 13.11 -11.03
CA ALA A 645 40.53 12.36 -11.67
C ALA A 645 41.88 13.06 -11.40
N GLN A 646 42.76 12.31 -10.72
CA GLN A 646 44.22 12.33 -10.82
C GLN A 646 45.01 13.60 -10.41
N SER A 647 45.77 13.46 -9.32
CA SER A 647 47.21 13.75 -9.33
C SER A 647 47.94 13.06 -8.16
N ALA A 648 49.00 12.31 -8.51
CA ALA A 648 50.00 11.59 -7.69
C ALA A 648 49.63 10.20 -7.17
#